data_AF-A0A1I2RBY6-F1
#
_entry.id   AF-A0A1I2RBY6-F1
#
_cell.length_a   1.000
_cell.length_b   1.000
_cell.length_c   1.000
_cell.angle_alpha   90.00
_cell.angle_beta   90.00
_cell.angle_gamma   90.00
#
_symmetry.space_group_name_H-M   'P 1'
#
loop_
_entity.id
_entity.type
_entity.pdbx_description
1 polymer ?
#
loop_
_entity_poly.entity_id
_entity_poly.type
_entity_poly.pdbx_seq_one_letter_code
_entity_poly.pdbx_strand_id
1 'polypeptide(L)'
;MTAPGKAVSLIRKAAPRPERQSLGARRQTLCDALALAGLDGDTGALADRLLQLQLAPPAMAQALRQALGERVHWVHVTGTLEDRLLLLATAAHGGIACSLGAPLAALSAPPGSPLLQLEHLLSPCLARFSCSQRQQHRLGFPQVALVALYHPEQFPLPRFPLGISDMARALRKQKLGTVSLHDMQFGHSAPAIVAALLRERPDIIGISITFGQHDLLEQILAGLAAEPAYQPLLVLGGSLAALNYDMLLRTLPVHFVATGPGERTMQDVVAHWHGDLARDEIVDVAYLEQAAVRRTRRINNRQYDDIHPELDLLEATLAHGGVMQLESSRGCSYACSFCPREHKGIWSGDDAAAIASLLPEIDAVYRKFPEVDRRIFLVDEEFVGYAMEEQAQQRCLRFGQALRAHGFRYETSSRVDQVCRPSKDAAWHANRMRFWTGLRQAGLDRCLFGVESGVDSILQRFNKKTTAAQNVLALRILTSLALPIRCTYITFDPLMSFAELLATFAFLGRRDVLMQPSSLPYEQLFQRLSDPAHVAQHQAGVPFYRMVSYMLVSMEGLIGSPYLQMAEQAGLAHALNPLMGRRELAFRDARVGAISQACQLWVDRNFSLDYLLKSIEKVADSNARQQVRQLRLLLKDAAYELLALCLAAFEPPVLQQVPRWQVLQPTALPAAPLAGSAATAPLLQAILEQAFADLLPAVQASCQALYGSIPARFQQPIREQLQQWSSRNEWRLINGQ
;
A
#
# COMPACT_ATOMS: atom_id res chain seq x y z
N MET A 1 -4.28 -41.05 12.20
CA MET A 1 -2.87 -40.63 12.27
C MET A 1 -2.76 -39.23 11.72
N THR A 2 -2.64 -38.24 12.60
CA THR A 2 -2.56 -36.81 12.29
C THR A 2 -1.16 -36.47 11.76
N ALA A 3 -1.08 -35.89 10.57
CA ALA A 3 0.17 -35.38 10.03
C ALA A 3 0.76 -34.29 10.96
N PRO A 4 2.07 -34.30 11.25
CA PRO A 4 2.71 -33.30 12.09
C PRO A 4 2.62 -31.92 11.40
N GLY A 5 2.17 -30.92 12.16
CA GLY A 5 1.96 -29.55 11.69
C GLY A 5 3.24 -28.93 11.13
N LYS A 6 3.26 -28.66 9.82
CA LYS A 6 4.32 -27.87 9.18
C LYS A 6 4.32 -26.47 9.79
N ALA A 7 5.48 -26.06 10.32
CA ALA A 7 5.71 -24.76 10.94
C ALA A 7 5.24 -23.60 10.04
N VAL A 8 4.19 -22.90 10.47
CA VAL A 8 3.67 -21.71 9.79
C VAL A 8 4.46 -20.49 10.28
N SER A 9 5.54 -20.19 9.56
CA SER A 9 6.16 -18.87 9.37
C SER A 9 7.65 -18.71 9.71
N LEU A 10 8.38 -18.15 8.74
CA LEU A 10 9.79 -17.76 8.77
C LEU A 10 9.89 -16.24 8.94
N ILE A 11 10.71 -15.81 9.90
CA ILE A 11 11.40 -14.51 9.77
C ILE A 11 12.60 -14.78 8.87
N ARG A 12 12.68 -14.10 7.72
CA ARG A 12 13.84 -14.23 6.84
C ARG A 12 15.02 -13.56 7.52
N LYS A 13 16.05 -14.34 7.78
CA LYS A 13 17.35 -13.77 8.13
C LYS A 13 17.92 -13.17 6.86
N ALA A 14 17.98 -11.85 6.79
CA ALA A 14 18.84 -11.21 5.79
C ALA A 14 20.28 -11.63 6.11
N ALA A 15 21.04 -12.05 5.09
CA ALA A 15 22.48 -12.16 5.26
C ALA A 15 23.00 -10.76 5.67
N PRO A 16 23.85 -10.65 6.70
CA PRO A 16 24.46 -9.37 7.04
C PRO A 16 25.18 -8.88 5.78
N ARG A 17 24.73 -7.73 5.26
CA ARG A 17 25.36 -7.13 4.08
C ARG A 17 26.67 -6.49 4.52
N PRO A 18 27.74 -6.61 3.72
CA PRO A 18 29.02 -5.99 4.05
C PRO A 18 28.84 -4.48 4.24
N GLU A 19 29.63 -3.89 5.14
CA GLU A 19 29.65 -2.43 5.29
C GLU A 19 29.96 -1.79 3.94
N ARG A 20 29.05 -0.91 3.52
CA ARG A 20 29.19 -0.21 2.25
C ARG A 20 30.40 0.72 2.34
N GLN A 21 31.11 0.87 1.22
CA GLN A 21 32.23 1.80 1.16
C GLN A 21 31.80 3.21 1.59
N SER A 22 32.70 3.92 2.29
CA SER A 22 32.49 5.32 2.63
C SER A 22 32.29 6.15 1.35
N LEU A 23 31.61 7.30 1.46
CA LEU A 23 31.39 8.18 0.31
C LEU A 23 32.70 8.58 -0.37
N GLY A 24 33.75 8.86 0.41
CA GLY A 24 35.09 9.18 -0.11
C GLY A 24 35.73 8.01 -0.87
N ALA A 25 35.60 6.78 -0.37
CA ALA A 25 36.10 5.58 -1.05
C ALA A 25 35.35 5.32 -2.36
N ARG A 26 34.03 5.50 -2.39
CA ARG A 26 33.22 5.39 -3.61
C ARG A 26 33.61 6.45 -4.64
N ARG A 27 33.82 7.70 -4.19
CA ARG A 27 34.29 8.81 -5.03
C ARG A 27 35.64 8.48 -5.67
N GLN A 28 36.60 8.00 -4.87
CA GLN A 28 37.92 7.61 -5.37
C GLN A 28 37.82 6.47 -6.39
N THR A 29 37.02 5.43 -6.09
CA THR A 29 36.80 4.30 -7.00
C THR A 29 36.21 4.75 -8.34
N LEU A 30 35.32 5.76 -8.34
CA LEU A 30 34.82 6.37 -9.57
C LEU A 30 35.89 7.14 -10.34
N CYS A 31 36.70 7.96 -9.66
CA CYS A 31 37.81 8.67 -10.29
C CYS A 31 38.78 7.68 -10.97
N ASP A 32 39.17 6.62 -10.27
CA ASP A 32 40.07 5.60 -10.79
C ASP A 32 39.45 4.89 -12.01
N ALA A 33 38.16 4.54 -11.96
CA ALA A 33 37.45 3.93 -13.08
C ALA A 33 37.38 4.84 -14.31
N LEU A 34 37.14 6.14 -14.11
CA LEU A 34 37.07 7.13 -15.18
C LEU A 34 38.44 7.36 -15.83
N ALA A 35 39.50 7.44 -15.03
CA ALA A 35 40.88 7.55 -15.52
C ALA A 35 41.28 6.32 -16.35
N LEU A 36 40.94 5.10 -15.87
CA LEU A 36 41.17 3.86 -16.62
C LEU A 36 40.34 3.77 -17.91
N ALA A 37 39.19 4.44 -17.96
CA ALA A 37 38.39 4.59 -19.16
C ALA A 37 38.92 5.67 -20.13
N GLY A 38 40.08 6.27 -19.83
CA GLY A 38 40.77 7.23 -20.69
C GLY A 38 40.29 8.67 -20.54
N LEU A 39 39.58 9.01 -19.46
CA LEU A 39 39.20 10.40 -19.18
C LEU A 39 40.40 11.19 -18.62
N ASP A 40 40.88 12.16 -19.38
CA ASP A 40 42.00 13.02 -18.97
C ASP A 40 41.54 14.14 -18.01
N GLY A 41 42.39 14.54 -17.05
CA GLY A 41 42.16 15.68 -16.15
C GLY A 41 41.51 15.34 -14.80
N ASP A 42 40.94 16.36 -14.13
CA ASP A 42 40.26 16.18 -12.84
C ASP A 42 38.88 15.52 -13.01
N THR A 43 38.79 14.24 -12.67
CA THR A 43 37.56 13.44 -12.72
C THR A 43 36.63 13.67 -11.52
N GLY A 44 37.05 14.47 -10.53
CA GLY A 44 36.38 14.62 -9.25
C GLY A 44 34.96 15.16 -9.37
N ALA A 45 34.76 16.24 -10.12
CA ALA A 45 33.43 16.84 -10.31
C ALA A 45 32.44 15.87 -10.98
N LEU A 46 32.90 15.07 -11.95
CA LEU A 46 32.08 14.04 -12.58
C LEU A 46 31.76 12.91 -11.60
N ALA A 47 32.74 12.44 -10.82
CA ALA A 47 32.52 11.43 -9.79
C ALA A 47 31.47 11.89 -8.77
N ASP A 48 31.52 13.15 -8.32
CA ASP A 48 30.54 13.74 -7.41
C ASP A 48 29.13 13.79 -8.04
N ARG A 49 29.02 14.20 -9.31
CA ARG A 49 27.76 14.16 -10.06
C ARG A 49 27.23 12.73 -10.21
N LEU A 50 28.09 11.76 -10.48
CA LEU A 50 27.70 10.35 -10.60
C LEU A 50 27.19 9.78 -9.28
N LEU A 51 27.80 10.16 -8.15
CA LEU A 51 27.30 9.78 -6.83
C LEU A 51 25.93 10.39 -6.53
N GLN A 52 25.65 11.61 -6.99
CA GLN A 52 24.30 12.21 -6.90
C GLN A 52 23.27 11.47 -7.75
N LEU A 53 23.69 10.88 -8.87
CA LEU A 53 22.84 10.10 -9.78
C LEU A 53 22.72 8.62 -9.42
N GLN A 54 23.28 8.15 -8.29
CA GLN A 54 23.29 6.73 -7.92
C GLN A 54 21.90 6.08 -7.80
N LEU A 55 20.88 6.89 -7.50
CA LEU A 55 19.47 6.47 -7.40
C LEU A 55 18.80 6.35 -8.77
N ALA A 56 19.37 6.93 -9.82
CA ALA A 56 18.82 6.97 -11.17
C ALA A 56 19.79 6.34 -12.19
N PRO A 57 19.87 5.00 -12.27
CA PRO A 57 20.81 4.30 -13.15
C PRO A 57 20.76 4.74 -14.62
N PRO A 58 19.58 4.99 -15.24
CA PRO A 58 19.53 5.48 -16.62
C PRO A 58 20.22 6.85 -16.79
N ALA A 59 19.99 7.78 -15.86
CA ALA A 59 20.61 9.11 -15.89
C ALA A 59 22.12 9.03 -15.62
N MET A 60 22.54 8.16 -14.71
CA MET A 60 23.96 7.89 -14.46
C MET A 60 24.66 7.33 -15.70
N ALA A 61 24.04 6.35 -16.38
CA ALA A 61 24.56 5.78 -17.62
C ALA A 61 24.65 6.83 -18.73
N GLN A 62 23.65 7.71 -18.86
CA GLN A 62 23.66 8.80 -19.84
C GLN A 62 24.80 9.81 -19.55
N ALA A 63 24.99 10.21 -18.29
CA ALA A 63 26.06 11.11 -17.90
C ALA A 63 27.45 10.53 -18.19
N LEU A 64 27.65 9.23 -17.93
CA LEU A 64 28.87 8.51 -18.29
C LEU A 64 29.11 8.49 -19.80
N ARG A 65 28.09 8.17 -20.61
CA ARG A 65 28.20 8.17 -22.08
C ARG A 65 28.56 9.55 -22.62
N GLN A 66 27.91 10.60 -22.10
CA GLN A 66 28.18 11.99 -22.50
C GLN A 66 29.62 12.41 -22.16
N ALA A 67 30.13 12.02 -20.99
CA ALA A 67 31.46 12.40 -20.53
C ALA A 67 32.59 11.61 -21.21
N LEU A 68 32.39 10.31 -21.44
CA LEU A 68 33.42 9.44 -22.02
C LEU A 68 33.41 9.48 -23.56
N GLY A 69 32.28 9.80 -24.19
CA GLY A 69 32.17 9.92 -25.64
C GLY A 69 32.62 8.64 -26.35
N GLU A 70 33.45 8.78 -27.38
CA GLU A 70 33.96 7.66 -28.20
C GLU A 70 34.94 6.74 -27.47
N ARG A 71 35.40 7.12 -26.26
CA ARG A 71 36.32 6.28 -25.45
C ARG A 71 35.66 5.00 -24.94
N VAL A 72 34.34 4.94 -24.96
CA VAL A 72 33.56 3.75 -24.59
C VAL A 72 32.60 3.40 -25.71
N HIS A 73 32.57 2.12 -26.07
CA HIS A 73 31.60 1.58 -27.03
C HIS A 73 30.23 1.38 -26.38
N TRP A 74 30.22 1.11 -25.07
CA TRP A 74 29.02 0.79 -24.32
C TRP A 74 29.19 1.14 -22.85
N VAL A 75 28.11 1.63 -22.24
CA VAL A 75 28.01 1.88 -20.80
C VAL A 75 26.76 1.20 -20.30
N HIS A 76 26.90 0.49 -19.19
CA HIS A 76 25.78 -0.13 -18.50
C HIS A 76 25.90 0.06 -16.99
N VAL A 77 24.78 0.41 -16.37
CA VAL A 77 24.68 0.67 -14.94
C VAL A 77 23.56 -0.22 -14.38
N THR A 78 23.91 -1.10 -13.46
CA THR A 78 23.02 -2.16 -12.94
C THR A 78 23.34 -2.49 -11.47
N GLY A 79 22.88 -3.63 -10.97
CA GLY A 79 22.99 -3.98 -9.55
C GLY A 79 21.93 -3.27 -8.71
N THR A 80 21.81 -3.63 -7.45
CA THR A 80 20.88 -2.92 -6.56
C THR A 80 21.48 -1.57 -6.16
N LEU A 81 20.68 -0.69 -5.56
CA LEU A 81 21.15 0.57 -4.99
C LEU A 81 22.46 0.38 -4.21
N GLU A 82 22.49 -0.60 -3.31
CA GLU A 82 23.61 -0.86 -2.42
C GLU A 82 24.87 -1.30 -3.18
N ASP A 83 24.70 -2.06 -4.26
CA ASP A 83 25.74 -2.74 -5.04
C ASP A 83 25.78 -2.25 -6.50
N ARG A 84 25.62 -0.94 -6.68
CA ARG A 84 25.58 -0.30 -7.99
C ARG A 84 26.85 -0.64 -8.78
N LEU A 85 26.67 -1.33 -9.90
CA LEU A 85 27.73 -1.81 -10.78
C LEU A 85 27.73 -1.01 -12.08
N LEU A 86 28.88 -0.45 -12.43
CA LEU A 86 29.15 0.26 -13.68
C LEU A 86 30.03 -0.63 -14.55
N LEU A 87 29.64 -0.81 -15.81
CA LEU A 87 30.42 -1.48 -16.84
C LEU A 87 30.70 -0.47 -17.95
N LEU A 88 31.99 -0.16 -18.14
CA LEU A 88 32.49 0.79 -19.14
C LEU A 88 33.28 0.00 -20.18
N ALA A 89 32.68 -0.26 -21.34
CA ALA A 89 33.31 -1.05 -22.39
C ALA A 89 34.27 -0.17 -23.21
N THR A 90 35.56 -0.21 -22.86
CA THR A 90 36.63 0.52 -23.54
C THR A 90 37.20 -0.23 -24.75
N ALA A 91 36.78 -1.49 -24.94
CA ALA A 91 37.08 -2.31 -26.10
C ALA A 91 35.84 -3.12 -26.52
N ALA A 92 35.88 -3.71 -27.71
CA ALA A 92 34.75 -4.48 -28.27
C ALA A 92 34.32 -5.67 -27.40
N HIS A 93 35.24 -6.27 -26.63
CA HIS A 93 34.99 -7.48 -25.85
C HIS A 93 35.40 -7.35 -24.38
N GLY A 94 35.50 -6.12 -23.86
CA GLY A 94 35.90 -5.90 -22.48
C GLY A 94 36.00 -4.45 -22.09
N GLY A 95 36.34 -4.22 -20.82
CA GLY A 95 36.45 -2.88 -20.29
C GLY A 95 36.66 -2.84 -18.79
N ILE A 96 36.16 -1.78 -18.17
CA ILE A 96 36.31 -1.50 -16.74
C ILE A 96 35.00 -1.78 -16.00
N ALA A 97 35.05 -2.63 -14.99
CA ALA A 97 33.96 -2.87 -14.06
C ALA A 97 34.24 -2.13 -12.75
N CYS A 98 33.28 -1.34 -12.27
CA CYS A 98 33.38 -0.54 -11.07
C CYS A 98 32.15 -0.78 -10.18
N SER A 99 32.37 -1.25 -8.95
CA SER A 99 31.31 -1.42 -7.95
C SER A 99 31.35 -0.26 -6.95
N LEU A 100 30.18 0.30 -6.64
CA LEU A 100 30.04 1.32 -5.58
C LEU A 100 29.57 0.73 -4.23
N GLY A 101 29.54 -0.60 -4.13
CA GLY A 101 29.04 -1.35 -2.98
C GLY A 101 29.93 -2.53 -2.64
N ALA A 102 29.36 -3.74 -2.73
CA ALA A 102 30.07 -4.98 -2.47
C ALA A 102 31.30 -5.16 -3.38
N PRO A 103 32.36 -5.83 -2.88
CA PRO A 103 33.50 -6.19 -3.70
C PRO A 103 33.07 -6.95 -4.96
N LEU A 104 33.74 -6.68 -6.08
CA LEU A 104 33.44 -7.29 -7.38
C LEU A 104 33.54 -8.82 -7.34
N ALA A 105 34.40 -9.40 -6.47
CA ALA A 105 34.46 -10.84 -6.26
C ALA A 105 33.11 -11.43 -5.79
N ALA A 106 32.35 -10.70 -4.96
CA ALA A 106 31.02 -11.12 -4.49
C ALA A 106 29.92 -10.90 -5.54
N LEU A 107 30.19 -10.07 -6.55
CA LEU A 107 29.27 -9.77 -7.65
C LEU A 107 29.60 -10.57 -8.92
N SER A 108 30.73 -11.29 -8.91
CA SER A 108 31.18 -12.14 -10.01
C SER A 108 30.33 -13.40 -10.08
N ALA A 109 29.90 -13.76 -11.29
CA ALA A 109 29.19 -15.00 -11.46
C ALA A 109 30.20 -16.17 -11.51
N PRO A 110 29.75 -17.42 -11.24
CA PRO A 110 30.63 -18.58 -11.32
C PRO A 110 31.29 -18.70 -12.71
N PRO A 111 32.50 -19.28 -12.81
CA PRO A 111 33.10 -19.59 -14.11
C PRO A 111 32.12 -20.40 -14.98
N GLY A 112 31.87 -19.94 -16.21
CA GLY A 112 30.87 -20.52 -17.12
C GLY A 112 29.47 -19.89 -17.05
N SER A 113 29.24 -18.93 -16.16
CA SER A 113 27.99 -18.15 -16.13
C SER A 113 27.83 -17.24 -17.36
N PRO A 114 26.61 -17.08 -17.89
CA PRO A 114 26.31 -16.12 -18.96
C PRO A 114 26.39 -14.65 -18.52
N LEU A 115 26.77 -14.36 -17.27
CA LEU A 115 26.84 -13.02 -16.68
C LEU A 115 28.30 -12.70 -16.31
N LEU A 116 28.95 -11.84 -17.10
CA LEU A 116 30.26 -11.16 -16.88
C LEU A 116 31.44 -11.98 -16.30
N GLN A 117 32.55 -12.09 -17.05
CA GLN A 117 33.81 -12.65 -16.52
C GLN A 117 34.76 -11.52 -16.09
N LEU A 118 35.21 -11.57 -14.83
CA LEU A 118 36.25 -10.68 -14.33
C LEU A 118 37.61 -11.31 -14.59
N GLU A 119 38.52 -10.57 -15.25
CA GLU A 119 39.83 -11.09 -15.63
C GLU A 119 40.93 -10.67 -14.66
N HIS A 120 40.93 -9.39 -14.27
CA HIS A 120 41.99 -8.82 -13.45
C HIS A 120 41.43 -7.81 -12.44
N LEU A 121 41.46 -8.19 -11.16
CA LEU A 121 41.06 -7.32 -10.06
C LEU A 121 42.16 -6.27 -9.81
N LEU A 122 41.83 -4.98 -9.97
CA LEU A 122 42.74 -3.86 -9.72
C LEU A 122 42.63 -3.39 -8.26
N SER A 123 41.42 -3.44 -7.72
CA SER A 123 41.09 -3.25 -6.31
C SER A 123 39.84 -4.07 -5.99
N PRO A 124 39.43 -4.23 -4.71
CA PRO A 124 38.21 -4.97 -4.38
C PRO A 124 36.96 -4.53 -5.14
N CYS A 125 36.88 -3.27 -5.58
CA CYS A 125 35.73 -2.69 -6.27
C CYS A 125 36.02 -2.24 -7.71
N LEU A 126 37.20 -2.55 -8.25
CA LEU A 126 37.60 -2.17 -9.61
C LEU A 126 38.30 -3.32 -10.31
N ALA A 127 37.85 -3.69 -11.51
CA ALA A 127 38.43 -4.78 -12.28
C ALA A 127 38.38 -4.51 -13.78
N ARG A 128 39.24 -5.21 -14.54
CA ARG A 128 39.02 -5.43 -15.96
C ARG A 128 38.07 -6.62 -16.14
N PHE A 129 37.12 -6.48 -17.05
CA PHE A 129 36.21 -7.55 -17.44
C PHE A 129 36.34 -7.84 -18.93
N SER A 130 36.02 -9.07 -19.31
CA SER A 130 35.72 -9.43 -20.68
C SER A 130 34.29 -9.90 -20.82
N CYS A 131 33.72 -9.65 -22.00
CA CYS A 131 32.40 -10.13 -22.36
C CYS A 131 32.33 -10.44 -23.85
N SER A 132 31.78 -11.61 -24.17
CA SER A 132 31.30 -11.91 -25.52
C SER A 132 30.15 -10.98 -25.91
N GLN A 133 29.91 -10.84 -27.21
CA GLN A 133 28.78 -10.06 -27.73
C GLN A 133 27.43 -10.56 -27.18
N ARG A 134 27.27 -11.88 -26.99
CA ARG A 134 26.07 -12.46 -26.36
C ARG A 134 25.91 -12.00 -24.91
N GLN A 135 26.99 -11.99 -24.13
CA GLN A 135 26.94 -11.52 -22.74
C GLN A 135 26.64 -10.02 -22.67
N GLN A 136 27.25 -9.20 -23.53
CA GLN A 136 26.95 -7.78 -23.65
C GLN A 136 25.47 -7.54 -24.00
N HIS A 137 24.93 -8.30 -24.96
CA HIS A 137 23.51 -8.24 -25.31
C HIS A 137 22.61 -8.57 -24.11
N ARG A 138 22.89 -9.65 -23.37
CA ARG A 138 22.08 -10.04 -22.19
C ARG A 138 22.14 -9.04 -21.03
N LEU A 139 23.24 -8.31 -20.89
CA LEU A 139 23.35 -7.23 -19.92
C LEU A 139 22.56 -6.00 -20.38
N GLY A 140 22.59 -5.67 -21.68
CA GLY A 140 21.88 -4.52 -22.24
C GLY A 140 20.39 -4.73 -22.52
N PHE A 141 19.95 -5.98 -22.71
CA PHE A 141 18.62 -6.33 -23.18
C PHE A 141 17.99 -7.48 -22.39
N PRO A 142 16.65 -7.52 -22.26
CA PRO A 142 15.69 -6.58 -22.84
C PRO A 142 15.71 -5.20 -22.17
N GLN A 143 15.20 -4.20 -22.88
CA GLN A 143 14.74 -2.96 -22.29
C GLN A 143 13.37 -3.19 -21.68
N VAL A 144 13.26 -3.04 -20.36
CA VAL A 144 12.03 -3.24 -19.59
C VAL A 144 11.52 -1.89 -19.11
N ALA A 145 10.31 -1.51 -19.52
CA ALA A 145 9.60 -0.37 -18.92
C ALA A 145 8.57 -0.87 -17.92
N LEU A 146 8.60 -0.33 -16.71
CA LEU A 146 7.62 -0.62 -15.67
C LEU A 146 6.76 0.62 -15.42
N VAL A 147 5.45 0.46 -15.56
CA VAL A 147 4.48 1.56 -15.53
C VAL A 147 3.52 1.38 -14.36
N ALA A 148 3.41 2.37 -13.49
CA ALA A 148 2.39 2.46 -12.45
C ALA A 148 1.26 3.40 -12.90
N LEU A 149 0.04 2.88 -13.01
CA LEU A 149 -1.14 3.67 -13.36
C LEU A 149 -1.69 4.39 -12.14
N TYR A 150 -2.27 5.57 -12.35
CA TYR A 150 -2.82 6.38 -11.26
C TYR A 150 -3.76 7.49 -11.76
N HIS A 151 -4.83 7.74 -11.00
CA HIS A 151 -5.78 8.86 -11.17
C HIS A 151 -5.44 9.97 -10.14
N PRO A 152 -4.55 10.92 -10.45
CA PRO A 152 -4.10 11.94 -9.50
C PRO A 152 -5.23 12.88 -9.05
N GLU A 153 -6.25 13.09 -9.88
CA GLU A 153 -7.42 13.91 -9.58
C GLU A 153 -8.34 13.27 -8.52
N GLN A 154 -8.32 11.94 -8.41
CA GLN A 154 -9.07 11.20 -7.39
C GLN A 154 -8.24 10.98 -6.13
N PHE A 155 -6.93 10.77 -6.29
CA PHE A 155 -6.04 10.42 -5.20
C PHE A 155 -4.82 11.38 -5.13
N PRO A 156 -4.99 12.64 -4.71
CA PRO A 156 -4.00 13.71 -4.89
C PRO A 156 -2.68 13.59 -4.09
N LEU A 157 -2.48 12.53 -3.29
CA LEU A 157 -1.26 12.33 -2.52
C LEU A 157 -0.43 11.19 -3.12
N PRO A 158 0.67 11.50 -3.84
CA PRO A 158 1.60 10.49 -4.33
C PRO A 158 2.17 9.64 -3.21
N ARG A 159 2.41 8.38 -3.52
CA ARG A 159 3.02 7.41 -2.61
C ARG A 159 4.11 6.69 -3.35
N PHE A 160 5.23 6.47 -2.67
CA PHE A 160 6.36 5.80 -3.28
C PHE A 160 5.95 4.42 -3.86
N PRO A 161 6.13 4.16 -5.16
CA PRO A 161 5.46 3.08 -5.88
C PRO A 161 6.21 1.74 -5.75
N LEU A 162 6.07 1.09 -4.59
CA LEU A 162 6.74 -0.19 -4.30
C LEU A 162 6.58 -1.25 -5.39
N GLY A 163 5.38 -1.37 -5.99
CA GLY A 163 5.10 -2.39 -7.00
C GLY A 163 6.08 -2.40 -8.17
N ILE A 164 6.44 -1.24 -8.72
CA ILE A 164 7.41 -1.14 -9.83
C ILE A 164 8.86 -1.03 -9.33
N SER A 165 9.08 -0.43 -8.16
CA SER A 165 10.41 -0.29 -7.55
C SER A 165 11.01 -1.62 -7.11
N ASP A 166 10.20 -2.54 -6.59
CA ASP A 166 10.63 -3.87 -6.16
C ASP A 166 10.98 -4.75 -7.37
N MET A 167 10.20 -4.66 -8.45
CA MET A 167 10.51 -5.33 -9.73
C MET A 167 11.81 -4.80 -10.35
N ALA A 168 12.02 -3.47 -10.34
CA ALA A 168 13.27 -2.89 -10.81
C ALA A 168 14.47 -3.43 -10.01
N ARG A 169 14.33 -3.56 -8.69
CA ARG A 169 15.35 -4.18 -7.85
C ARG A 169 15.64 -5.61 -8.28
N ALA A 170 14.60 -6.43 -8.43
CA ALA A 170 14.72 -7.84 -8.77
C ALA A 170 15.46 -8.06 -10.10
N LEU A 171 15.17 -7.25 -11.11
CA LEU A 171 15.81 -7.30 -12.42
C LEU A 171 17.27 -6.82 -12.36
N ARG A 172 17.52 -5.68 -11.71
CA ARG A 172 18.87 -5.09 -11.62
C ARG A 172 19.82 -5.94 -10.75
N LYS A 173 19.31 -6.56 -9.68
CA LYS A 173 20.08 -7.48 -8.84
C LYS A 173 20.67 -8.62 -9.66
N GLN A 174 19.86 -9.20 -10.55
CA GLN A 174 20.24 -10.29 -11.45
C GLN A 174 20.87 -9.81 -12.77
N LYS A 175 21.06 -8.49 -12.94
CA LYS A 175 21.66 -7.86 -14.12
C LYS A 175 20.93 -8.21 -15.43
N LEU A 176 19.60 -8.23 -15.37
CA LEU A 176 18.72 -8.66 -16.46
C LEU A 176 18.26 -7.46 -17.28
N GLY A 177 19.05 -7.07 -18.27
CA GLY A 177 18.73 -5.96 -19.18
C GLY A 177 18.74 -4.58 -18.50
N THR A 178 18.00 -3.64 -19.07
CA THR A 178 17.84 -2.28 -18.53
C THR A 178 16.41 -2.01 -18.10
N VAL A 179 16.22 -1.21 -17.06
CA VAL A 179 14.89 -0.93 -16.50
C VAL A 179 14.62 0.58 -16.42
N SER A 180 13.53 1.03 -17.06
CA SER A 180 12.95 2.36 -16.89
C SER A 180 11.65 2.29 -16.07
N LEU A 181 11.36 3.35 -15.32
CA LEU A 181 10.20 3.45 -14.43
C LEU A 181 9.35 4.66 -14.82
N HIS A 182 8.05 4.44 -14.93
CA HIS A 182 7.06 5.45 -15.29
C HIS A 182 5.93 5.43 -14.25
N ASP A 183 5.63 6.58 -13.64
CA ASP A 183 4.59 6.67 -12.59
C ASP A 183 3.66 7.84 -12.85
N MET A 184 2.38 7.54 -13.08
CA MET A 184 1.34 8.54 -13.34
C MET A 184 1.03 9.42 -12.13
N GLN A 185 1.49 9.06 -10.91
CA GLN A 185 1.35 9.89 -9.71
C GLN A 185 2.02 11.27 -9.84
N PHE A 186 2.96 11.43 -10.78
CA PHE A 186 3.67 12.69 -11.03
C PHE A 186 3.01 13.56 -12.11
N GLY A 187 1.72 13.35 -12.38
CA GLY A 187 0.94 14.18 -13.31
C GLY A 187 1.10 13.80 -14.78
N HIS A 188 1.65 12.63 -15.08
CA HIS A 188 1.71 12.11 -16.44
C HIS A 188 0.36 11.54 -16.86
N SER A 189 -0.21 12.05 -17.94
CA SER A 189 -1.43 11.51 -18.55
C SER A 189 -1.15 10.20 -19.29
N ALA A 190 -2.18 9.38 -19.53
CA ALA A 190 -2.03 8.17 -20.33
C ALA A 190 -1.40 8.42 -21.72
N PRO A 191 -1.80 9.47 -22.48
CA PRO A 191 -1.12 9.82 -23.73
C PRO A 191 0.36 10.16 -23.58
N ALA A 192 0.76 10.83 -22.48
CA ALA A 192 2.15 11.16 -22.22
C ALA A 192 2.99 9.90 -21.95
N ILE A 193 2.43 8.94 -21.21
CA ILE A 193 3.06 7.63 -20.98
C ILE A 193 3.21 6.87 -22.31
N VAL A 194 2.16 6.81 -23.14
CA VAL A 194 2.23 6.17 -24.47
C VAL A 194 3.33 6.82 -25.31
N ALA A 195 3.39 8.15 -25.38
CA ALA A 195 4.43 8.85 -26.14
C ALA A 195 5.84 8.54 -25.62
N ALA A 196 6.03 8.42 -24.30
CA ALA A 196 7.29 8.02 -23.72
C ALA A 196 7.67 6.58 -24.10
N LEU A 197 6.73 5.63 -24.00
CA LEU A 197 6.94 4.23 -24.38
C LEU A 197 7.23 4.06 -25.87
N LEU A 198 6.54 4.78 -26.76
CA LEU A 198 6.80 4.73 -28.21
C LEU A 198 8.15 5.35 -28.59
N ARG A 199 8.64 6.31 -27.81
CA ARG A 199 9.98 6.89 -27.98
C ARG A 199 11.08 5.96 -27.46
N GLU A 200 10.85 5.33 -26.31
CA GLU A 200 11.80 4.39 -25.69
C GLU A 200 11.85 3.04 -26.41
N ARG A 201 10.73 2.60 -26.99
CA ARG A 201 10.50 1.28 -27.60
C ARG A 201 11.07 0.11 -26.76
N PRO A 202 10.71 -0.02 -25.46
CA PRO A 202 11.14 -1.15 -24.63
C PRO A 202 10.69 -2.50 -25.22
N ASP A 203 11.50 -3.54 -25.06
CA ASP A 203 11.15 -4.89 -25.52
C ASP A 203 10.06 -5.53 -24.65
N ILE A 204 9.97 -5.12 -23.39
CA ILE A 204 9.00 -5.61 -22.40
C ILE A 204 8.35 -4.42 -21.68
N ILE A 205 7.02 -4.42 -21.56
CA ILE A 205 6.28 -3.45 -20.76
C ILE A 205 5.53 -4.18 -19.65
N GLY A 206 5.89 -3.89 -18.40
CA GLY A 206 5.16 -4.31 -17.21
C GLY A 206 4.23 -3.19 -16.73
N ILE A 207 2.93 -3.44 -16.66
CA ILE A 207 1.94 -2.44 -16.20
C ILE A 207 1.34 -2.89 -14.87
N SER A 208 1.58 -2.12 -13.82
CA SER A 208 1.01 -2.31 -12.49
C SER A 208 -0.33 -1.59 -12.38
N ILE A 209 -1.41 -2.35 -12.20
CA ILE A 209 -2.78 -1.85 -12.06
C ILE A 209 -3.40 -2.23 -10.72
N THR A 210 -4.03 -1.25 -10.07
CA THR A 210 -4.77 -1.38 -8.82
C THR A 210 -6.23 -0.96 -9.02
N PHE A 211 -7.06 -1.05 -7.98
CA PHE A 211 -8.49 -0.78 -8.07
C PHE A 211 -8.79 0.61 -8.67
N GLY A 212 -9.73 0.66 -9.60
CA GLY A 212 -10.17 1.89 -10.27
C GLY A 212 -9.31 2.34 -11.45
N GLN A 213 -8.40 1.50 -11.98
CA GLN A 213 -7.42 1.92 -13.00
C GLN A 213 -7.55 1.15 -14.34
N HIS A 214 -8.64 0.41 -14.54
CA HIS A 214 -8.85 -0.39 -15.74
C HIS A 214 -9.05 0.48 -17.00
N ASP A 215 -9.70 1.63 -16.86
CA ASP A 215 -9.86 2.63 -17.92
C ASP A 215 -8.53 3.19 -18.41
N LEU A 216 -7.59 3.49 -17.50
CA LEU A 216 -6.24 3.93 -17.86
C LEU A 216 -5.47 2.83 -18.59
N LEU A 217 -5.64 1.57 -18.18
CA LEU A 217 -5.03 0.43 -18.87
C LEU A 217 -5.52 0.36 -20.33
N GLU A 218 -6.82 0.45 -20.56
CA GLU A 218 -7.39 0.43 -21.90
C GLU A 218 -6.84 1.57 -22.77
N GLN A 219 -6.72 2.79 -22.21
CA GLN A 219 -6.13 3.94 -22.92
C GLN A 219 -4.68 3.70 -23.31
N ILE A 220 -3.85 3.18 -22.40
CA ILE A 220 -2.44 2.87 -22.69
C ILE A 220 -2.33 1.81 -23.78
N LEU A 221 -3.09 0.71 -23.67
CA LEU A 221 -3.05 -0.38 -24.65
C LEU A 221 -3.56 0.06 -26.02
N ALA A 222 -4.63 0.85 -26.07
CA ALA A 222 -5.14 1.43 -27.32
C ALA A 222 -4.11 2.36 -27.98
N GLY A 223 -3.42 3.19 -27.18
CA GLY A 223 -2.37 4.08 -27.68
C GLY A 223 -1.14 3.33 -28.22
N LEU A 224 -0.75 2.22 -27.59
CA LEU A 224 0.31 1.34 -28.10
C LEU A 224 -0.11 0.61 -29.38
N ALA A 225 -1.34 0.12 -29.45
CA ALA A 225 -1.88 -0.58 -30.62
C ALA A 225 -2.00 0.31 -31.86
N ALA A 226 -1.99 1.64 -31.69
CA ALA A 226 -1.95 2.61 -32.80
C ALA A 226 -0.61 2.61 -33.57
N GLU A 227 0.43 1.94 -33.06
CA GLU A 227 1.72 1.74 -33.75
C GLU A 227 1.96 0.22 -33.99
N PRO A 228 1.38 -0.38 -35.06
CA PRO A 228 1.38 -1.83 -35.25
C PRO A 228 2.77 -2.47 -35.44
N ALA A 229 3.78 -1.68 -35.85
CA ALA A 229 5.15 -2.16 -36.01
C ALA A 229 5.88 -2.30 -34.67
N TYR A 230 5.27 -1.87 -33.55
CA TYR A 230 5.81 -2.01 -32.22
C TYR A 230 5.02 -3.04 -31.42
N GLN A 231 5.64 -4.19 -31.17
CA GLN A 231 5.02 -5.33 -30.50
C GLN A 231 5.84 -5.74 -29.27
N PRO A 232 5.83 -4.95 -28.19
CA PRO A 232 6.50 -5.32 -26.96
C PRO A 232 5.80 -6.50 -26.29
N LEU A 233 6.55 -7.27 -25.49
CA LEU A 233 5.97 -8.27 -24.61
C LEU A 233 5.25 -7.54 -23.45
N LEU A 234 3.93 -7.71 -23.37
CA LEU A 234 3.07 -7.04 -22.39
C LEU A 234 2.76 -7.93 -21.19
N VAL A 235 3.09 -7.45 -19.99
CA VAL A 235 2.80 -8.11 -18.70
C VAL A 235 1.97 -7.19 -17.82
N LEU A 236 0.84 -7.68 -17.32
CA LEU A 236 0.05 -6.97 -16.32
C LEU A 236 0.32 -7.51 -14.92
N GLY A 237 0.38 -6.63 -13.93
CA GLY A 237 0.52 -6.98 -12.52
C GLY A 237 -0.29 -6.05 -11.61
N GLY A 238 -0.18 -6.26 -10.31
CA GLY A 238 -0.96 -5.53 -9.31
C GLY A 238 -2.28 -6.22 -8.93
N SER A 239 -2.92 -5.71 -7.87
CA SER A 239 -4.05 -6.39 -7.24
C SER A 239 -5.25 -6.52 -8.16
N LEU A 240 -5.54 -5.52 -9.00
CA LEU A 240 -6.67 -5.58 -9.92
C LEU A 240 -6.41 -6.61 -11.02
N ALA A 241 -5.19 -6.65 -11.56
CA ALA A 241 -4.80 -7.64 -12.57
C ALA A 241 -4.95 -9.07 -12.05
N ALA A 242 -4.45 -9.34 -10.85
CA ALA A 242 -4.50 -10.67 -10.23
C ALA A 242 -5.92 -11.14 -9.93
N LEU A 243 -6.88 -10.23 -9.73
CA LEU A 243 -8.29 -10.57 -9.53
C LEU A 243 -9.05 -10.76 -10.85
N ASN A 244 -8.70 -9.99 -11.88
CA ASN A 244 -9.37 -9.97 -13.16
C ASN A 244 -8.63 -10.75 -14.28
N TYR A 245 -7.63 -11.57 -13.94
CA TYR A 245 -6.74 -12.17 -14.94
C TYR A 245 -7.47 -12.90 -16.07
N ASP A 246 -8.54 -13.66 -15.78
CA ASP A 246 -9.32 -14.38 -16.80
C ASP A 246 -9.99 -13.40 -17.78
N MET A 247 -10.63 -12.35 -17.24
CA MET A 247 -11.26 -11.31 -18.06
C MET A 247 -10.22 -10.58 -18.92
N LEU A 248 -9.14 -10.09 -18.30
CA LEU A 248 -8.11 -9.30 -18.98
C LEU A 248 -7.45 -10.08 -20.12
N LEU A 249 -7.16 -11.37 -19.92
CA LEU A 249 -6.55 -12.22 -20.96
C LEU A 249 -7.50 -12.52 -22.13
N ARG A 250 -8.81 -12.48 -21.91
CA ARG A 250 -9.81 -12.72 -22.96
C ARG A 250 -10.16 -11.46 -23.75
N THR A 251 -10.06 -10.29 -23.13
CA THR A 251 -10.55 -9.04 -23.71
C THR A 251 -9.43 -8.12 -24.19
N LEU A 252 -8.21 -8.24 -23.66
CA LEU A 252 -7.09 -7.34 -23.97
C LEU A 252 -5.92 -8.09 -24.62
N PRO A 253 -5.16 -7.43 -25.52
CA PRO A 253 -4.02 -8.04 -26.21
C PRO A 253 -2.77 -8.10 -25.32
N VAL A 254 -2.83 -8.83 -24.21
CA VAL A 254 -1.72 -8.97 -23.24
C VAL A 254 -1.16 -10.39 -23.22
N HIS A 255 0.15 -10.53 -22.99
CA HIS A 255 0.82 -11.82 -23.06
C HIS A 255 0.70 -12.58 -21.74
N PHE A 256 0.88 -11.86 -20.62
CA PHE A 256 0.86 -12.44 -19.28
C PHE A 256 0.11 -11.54 -18.29
N VAL A 257 -0.56 -12.18 -17.35
CA VAL A 257 -1.06 -11.52 -16.13
C VAL A 257 -0.43 -12.19 -14.92
N ALA A 258 0.30 -11.44 -14.11
CA ALA A 258 0.85 -11.92 -12.85
C ALA A 258 -0.27 -12.18 -11.84
N THR A 259 -0.20 -13.33 -11.17
CA THR A 259 -1.19 -13.84 -10.20
C THR A 259 -0.63 -13.91 -8.76
N GLY A 260 0.58 -13.39 -8.57
CA GLY A 260 1.32 -13.32 -7.30
C GLY A 260 2.38 -12.21 -7.33
N PRO A 261 3.35 -12.21 -6.40
CA PRO A 261 4.43 -11.22 -6.37
C PRO A 261 5.31 -11.27 -7.63
N GLY A 262 5.66 -10.08 -8.14
CA GLY A 262 6.19 -9.92 -9.49
C GLY A 262 7.69 -10.11 -9.65
N GLU A 263 8.49 -10.18 -8.58
CA GLU A 263 9.95 -10.15 -8.67
C GLU A 263 10.52 -11.33 -9.46
N ARG A 264 10.18 -12.55 -9.04
CA ARG A 264 10.61 -13.75 -9.75
C ARG A 264 9.91 -13.89 -11.09
N THR A 265 8.63 -13.53 -11.17
CA THR A 265 7.86 -13.55 -12.41
C THR A 265 8.54 -12.71 -13.49
N MET A 266 8.99 -11.50 -13.18
CA MET A 266 9.66 -10.63 -14.16
C MET A 266 11.04 -11.17 -14.57
N GLN A 267 11.78 -11.82 -13.67
CA GLN A 267 13.03 -12.50 -14.02
C GLN A 267 12.78 -13.66 -15.01
N ASP A 268 11.76 -14.48 -14.74
CA ASP A 268 11.36 -15.58 -15.61
C ASP A 268 10.81 -15.06 -16.97
N VAL A 269 10.09 -13.94 -16.98
CA VAL A 269 9.64 -13.27 -18.21
C VAL A 269 10.83 -12.79 -19.06
N VAL A 270 11.87 -12.23 -18.44
CA VAL A 270 13.10 -11.86 -19.17
C VAL A 270 13.81 -13.10 -19.72
N ALA A 271 13.88 -14.19 -18.95
CA ALA A 271 14.44 -15.45 -19.43
C ALA A 271 13.64 -16.03 -20.61
N HIS A 272 12.31 -15.94 -20.54
CA HIS A 272 11.41 -16.33 -21.62
C HIS A 272 11.61 -15.48 -22.88
N TRP A 273 11.78 -14.17 -22.73
CA TRP A 273 12.07 -13.26 -23.86
C TRP A 273 13.38 -13.63 -24.57
N HIS A 274 14.40 -14.07 -23.84
CA HIS A 274 15.65 -14.59 -24.41
C HIS A 274 15.52 -16.02 -24.99
N GLY A 275 14.38 -16.68 -24.83
CA GLY A 275 14.16 -18.07 -25.26
C GLY A 275 14.79 -19.12 -24.34
N ASP A 276 15.25 -18.74 -23.14
CA ASP A 276 15.88 -19.66 -22.18
C ASP A 276 14.86 -20.40 -21.29
N LEU A 277 13.60 -19.96 -21.29
CA LEU A 277 12.54 -20.50 -20.45
C LEU A 277 11.25 -20.63 -21.27
N ALA A 278 10.58 -21.78 -21.19
CA ALA A 278 9.30 -21.94 -21.85
C ALA A 278 8.21 -21.11 -21.15
N ARG A 279 7.18 -20.75 -21.91
CA ARG A 279 6.06 -19.91 -21.44
C ARG A 279 5.37 -20.47 -20.20
N ASP A 280 5.19 -21.79 -20.14
CA ASP A 280 4.51 -22.52 -19.08
C ASP A 280 5.38 -22.75 -17.83
N GLU A 281 6.68 -22.47 -17.92
CA GLU A 281 7.63 -22.55 -16.80
C GLU A 281 7.73 -21.25 -15.99
N ILE A 282 7.28 -20.12 -16.55
CA ILE A 282 7.22 -18.81 -15.87
C ILE A 282 6.34 -18.94 -14.63
N VAL A 283 6.85 -18.58 -13.44
CA VAL A 283 6.06 -18.71 -12.21
C VAL A 283 5.01 -17.62 -12.03
N ASP A 284 3.91 -17.98 -11.37
CA ASP A 284 2.87 -17.06 -10.89
C ASP A 284 2.23 -16.21 -12.00
N VAL A 285 2.07 -16.75 -13.22
CA VAL A 285 1.35 -16.06 -14.31
C VAL A 285 0.12 -16.83 -14.79
N ALA A 286 -0.79 -16.10 -15.40
CA ALA A 286 -1.81 -16.61 -16.30
C ALA A 286 -1.55 -16.11 -17.73
N TYR A 287 -1.89 -16.94 -18.72
CA TYR A 287 -1.79 -16.59 -20.14
C TYR A 287 -2.91 -17.26 -20.95
N LEU A 288 -3.18 -16.75 -22.16
CA LEU A 288 -4.17 -17.33 -23.07
C LEU A 288 -3.50 -18.33 -24.02
N GLU A 289 -4.07 -19.53 -24.13
CA GLU A 289 -3.64 -20.58 -25.05
C GLU A 289 -4.85 -21.28 -25.66
N GLN A 290 -4.98 -21.28 -26.98
CA GLN A 290 -6.09 -21.93 -27.69
C GLN A 290 -7.47 -21.53 -27.11
N ALA A 291 -7.66 -20.24 -26.81
CA ALA A 291 -8.84 -19.66 -26.14
C ALA A 291 -9.11 -20.08 -24.67
N ALA A 292 -8.23 -20.89 -24.09
CA ALA A 292 -8.27 -21.25 -22.67
C ALA A 292 -7.25 -20.42 -21.87
N VAL A 293 -7.69 -19.92 -20.70
CA VAL A 293 -6.78 -19.28 -19.74
C VAL A 293 -6.04 -20.36 -18.98
N ARG A 294 -4.72 -20.42 -19.15
CA ARG A 294 -3.80 -21.30 -18.43
C ARG A 294 -3.18 -20.54 -17.27
N ARG A 295 -2.92 -21.25 -16.17
CA ARG A 295 -2.19 -20.74 -15.02
C ARG A 295 -0.95 -21.60 -14.79
N THR A 296 0.18 -20.96 -14.56
CA THR A 296 1.43 -21.65 -14.27
C THR A 296 1.56 -21.99 -12.80
N ARG A 297 2.63 -22.72 -12.45
CA ARG A 297 2.94 -23.06 -11.06
C ARG A 297 3.13 -21.79 -10.23
N ARG A 298 2.65 -21.84 -8.99
CA ARG A 298 2.87 -20.78 -8.00
C ARG A 298 4.00 -21.12 -7.08
N ILE A 299 4.85 -20.14 -6.77
CA ILE A 299 5.89 -20.30 -5.75
C ILE A 299 5.45 -19.72 -4.41
N ASN A 300 5.97 -20.31 -3.33
CA ASN A 300 5.68 -19.78 -2.00
C ASN A 300 6.40 -18.44 -1.85
N ASN A 301 5.69 -17.39 -1.43
CA ASN A 301 6.30 -16.08 -1.32
C ASN A 301 7.48 -16.01 -0.34
N ARG A 302 7.63 -16.98 0.57
CA ARG A 302 8.80 -17.12 1.43
C ARG A 302 10.09 -17.49 0.70
N GLN A 303 10.00 -17.88 -0.57
CA GLN A 303 11.13 -18.22 -1.43
C GLN A 303 11.67 -17.01 -2.21
N TYR A 304 11.02 -15.84 -2.14
CA TYR A 304 11.56 -14.62 -2.77
C TYR A 304 12.82 -14.11 -2.06
N ASP A 305 13.63 -13.37 -2.78
CA ASP A 305 14.95 -12.88 -2.36
C ASP A 305 14.91 -11.89 -1.18
N ASP A 306 14.37 -10.69 -1.39
CA ASP A 306 14.19 -9.62 -0.41
C ASP A 306 13.01 -8.72 -0.82
N ILE A 307 12.45 -7.94 0.11
CA ILE A 307 11.26 -7.07 -0.11
C ILE A 307 11.64 -5.60 -0.36
N HIS A 308 12.89 -5.35 -0.73
CA HIS A 308 13.40 -3.98 -0.82
C HIS A 308 13.04 -3.33 -2.17
N PRO A 309 12.83 -2.02 -2.18
CA PRO A 309 12.71 -1.27 -3.43
C PRO A 309 14.05 -0.74 -3.94
N GLU A 310 14.12 -0.45 -5.24
CA GLU A 310 15.02 0.60 -5.77
C GLU A 310 14.43 1.98 -5.51
N LEU A 311 15.26 3.02 -5.28
CA LEU A 311 14.79 4.33 -4.82
C LEU A 311 14.68 5.40 -5.93
N ASP A 312 14.67 5.03 -7.21
CA ASP A 312 14.67 5.95 -8.36
C ASP A 312 13.61 7.05 -8.25
N LEU A 313 12.41 6.68 -7.81
CA LEU A 313 11.25 7.56 -7.79
C LEU A 313 11.07 8.29 -6.45
N LEU A 314 11.96 8.11 -5.47
CA LEU A 314 11.77 8.69 -4.13
C LEU A 314 11.86 10.22 -4.17
N GLU A 315 12.86 10.77 -4.85
CA GLU A 315 13.03 12.21 -4.99
C GLU A 315 11.85 12.85 -5.73
N ALA A 316 11.40 12.23 -6.82
CA ALA A 316 10.19 12.66 -7.54
C ALA A 316 8.93 12.58 -6.66
N THR A 317 8.80 11.51 -5.86
CA THR A 317 7.69 11.34 -4.90
C THR A 317 7.65 12.49 -3.91
N LEU A 318 8.77 12.82 -3.27
CA LEU A 318 8.82 13.90 -2.28
C LEU A 318 8.64 15.29 -2.93
N ALA A 319 9.19 15.50 -4.13
CA ALA A 319 9.01 16.74 -4.88
C ALA A 319 7.53 17.02 -5.23
N HIS A 320 6.71 15.98 -5.37
CA HIS A 320 5.26 16.10 -5.57
C HIS A 320 4.47 16.05 -4.25
N GLY A 321 5.12 16.28 -3.11
CA GLY A 321 4.49 16.29 -1.78
C GLY A 321 4.02 14.91 -1.31
N GLY A 322 4.51 13.84 -1.93
CA GLY A 322 4.16 12.47 -1.61
C GLY A 322 4.84 11.92 -0.35
N VAL A 323 4.60 10.64 -0.09
CA VAL A 323 5.08 9.95 1.11
C VAL A 323 5.86 8.67 0.79
N MET A 324 6.86 8.36 1.62
CA MET A 324 7.60 7.10 1.53
C MET A 324 6.78 5.93 2.06
N GLN A 325 6.73 4.85 1.28
CA GLN A 325 6.17 3.56 1.68
C GLN A 325 7.28 2.52 1.73
N LEU A 326 7.20 1.59 2.69
CA LEU A 326 8.06 0.41 2.77
C LEU A 326 7.22 -0.79 3.21
N GLU A 327 7.70 -1.99 2.93
CA GLU A 327 7.23 -3.21 3.57
C GLU A 327 8.28 -3.68 4.57
N SER A 328 7.84 -4.12 5.76
CA SER A 328 8.70 -4.90 6.66
C SER A 328 8.39 -6.41 6.57
N SER A 329 7.28 -6.77 5.94
CA SER A 329 6.77 -8.13 5.80
C SER A 329 5.78 -8.19 4.65
N ARG A 330 5.62 -9.39 4.08
CA ARG A 330 4.64 -9.69 3.02
C ARG A 330 3.70 -10.80 3.42
N GLY A 331 2.47 -10.71 2.91
CA GLY A 331 1.40 -11.66 3.19
C GLY A 331 0.82 -11.50 4.60
N CYS A 332 -0.18 -12.31 4.92
CA CYS A 332 -0.87 -12.32 6.21
C CYS A 332 -0.94 -13.75 6.75
N SER A 333 -1.03 -13.87 8.08
CA SER A 333 -1.20 -15.17 8.75
C SER A 333 -2.66 -15.62 8.82
N TYR A 334 -3.59 -14.80 8.31
CA TYR A 334 -5.03 -14.98 8.41
C TYR A 334 -5.72 -14.98 7.05
N ALA A 335 -6.93 -15.53 7.03
CA ALA A 335 -7.80 -15.61 5.86
C ALA A 335 -9.19 -15.04 6.18
N CYS A 336 -9.26 -13.73 6.45
CA CYS A 336 -10.54 -13.03 6.58
C CYS A 336 -11.37 -13.26 5.31
N SER A 337 -12.66 -13.57 5.44
CA SER A 337 -13.46 -14.09 4.31
C SER A 337 -13.60 -13.08 3.18
N PHE A 338 -13.53 -11.78 3.45
CA PHE A 338 -13.59 -10.73 2.43
C PHE A 338 -12.25 -10.42 1.77
N CYS A 339 -11.13 -10.98 2.25
CA CYS A 339 -9.81 -10.71 1.72
C CYS A 339 -9.40 -11.80 0.72
N PRO A 340 -9.26 -11.49 -0.58
CA PRO A 340 -8.73 -12.45 -1.55
C PRO A 340 -7.24 -12.71 -1.25
N ARG A 341 -6.95 -13.87 -0.64
CA ARG A 341 -5.60 -14.22 -0.15
C ARG A 341 -4.68 -14.78 -1.22
N GLU A 342 -5.25 -15.37 -2.26
CA GLU A 342 -4.54 -16.21 -3.20
C GLU A 342 -3.32 -15.49 -3.82
N HIS A 343 -3.45 -14.22 -4.25
CA HIS A 343 -2.34 -13.44 -4.84
C HIS A 343 -1.38 -12.82 -3.81
N LYS A 344 -1.73 -12.84 -2.52
CA LYS A 344 -1.01 -12.11 -1.47
C LYS A 344 -0.05 -12.98 -0.65
N GLY A 345 -0.13 -14.29 -0.83
CA GLY A 345 0.76 -15.25 -0.17
C GLY A 345 0.55 -15.35 1.35
N ILE A 346 1.55 -15.92 2.01
CA ILE A 346 1.54 -16.25 3.44
C ILE A 346 2.52 -15.32 4.15
N TRP A 347 2.20 -14.91 5.39
CA TRP A 347 3.06 -14.01 6.16
C TRP A 347 4.52 -14.47 6.19
N SER A 348 5.40 -13.51 5.95
CA SER A 348 6.86 -13.60 5.97
C SER A 348 7.41 -12.23 6.34
N GLY A 349 8.09 -12.14 7.48
CA GLY A 349 8.74 -10.90 7.90
C GLY A 349 10.23 -10.92 7.61
N ASP A 350 10.79 -9.76 7.26
CA ASP A 350 12.24 -9.58 7.18
C ASP A 350 12.80 -9.11 8.53
N ASP A 351 14.12 -9.18 8.69
CA ASP A 351 14.82 -8.58 9.84
C ASP A 351 15.06 -7.07 9.63
N ALA A 352 15.20 -6.30 10.71
CA ALA A 352 15.46 -4.85 10.62
C ALA A 352 16.78 -4.53 9.90
N ALA A 353 17.77 -5.43 9.96
CA ALA A 353 19.02 -5.31 9.21
C ALA A 353 18.79 -5.30 7.69
N ALA A 354 17.66 -5.80 7.21
CA ALA A 354 17.32 -5.80 5.80
C ALA A 354 17.20 -4.35 5.28
N ILE A 355 16.38 -3.51 5.91
CA ILE A 355 16.17 -2.13 5.45
C ILE A 355 17.29 -1.16 5.87
N ALA A 356 18.15 -1.56 6.83
CA ALA A 356 19.18 -0.67 7.40
C ALA A 356 20.08 -0.05 6.33
N SER A 357 20.37 -0.81 5.26
CA SER A 357 21.19 -0.33 4.14
C SER A 357 20.53 0.75 3.27
N LEU A 358 19.19 0.85 3.27
CA LEU A 358 18.43 1.84 2.52
C LEU A 358 18.27 3.15 3.30
N LEU A 359 18.23 3.09 4.64
CA LEU A 359 17.90 4.25 5.49
C LEU A 359 18.82 5.47 5.30
N PRO A 360 20.16 5.32 5.14
CA PRO A 360 21.02 6.46 4.86
C PRO A 360 20.68 7.17 3.54
N GLU A 361 20.29 6.42 2.51
CA GLU A 361 19.94 6.95 1.19
C GLU A 361 18.55 7.61 1.22
N ILE A 362 17.58 6.98 1.90
CA ILE A 362 16.27 7.60 2.16
C ILE A 362 16.45 8.91 2.92
N ASP A 363 17.25 8.91 4.00
CA ASP A 363 17.55 10.13 4.76
C ASP A 363 18.20 11.21 3.89
N ALA A 364 19.17 10.85 3.04
CA ALA A 364 19.80 11.79 2.13
C ALA A 364 18.81 12.47 1.17
N VAL A 365 17.81 11.73 0.66
CA VAL A 365 16.75 12.32 -0.16
C VAL A 365 15.85 13.23 0.67
N TYR A 366 15.41 12.80 1.86
CA TYR A 366 14.59 13.63 2.75
C TYR A 366 15.27 14.93 3.17
N ARG A 367 16.61 14.97 3.30
CA ARG A 367 17.35 16.20 3.60
C ARG A 367 17.21 17.27 2.50
N LYS A 368 16.86 16.89 1.27
CA LYS A 368 16.54 17.83 0.17
C LYS A 368 15.16 18.47 0.32
N PHE A 369 14.27 17.88 1.13
CA PHE A 369 12.88 18.30 1.32
C PHE A 369 12.58 18.49 2.83
N PRO A 370 13.21 19.48 3.49
CA PRO A 370 13.08 19.69 4.94
C PRO A 370 11.64 20.00 5.39
N GLU A 371 10.78 20.44 4.49
CA GLU A 371 9.36 20.74 4.71
C GLU A 371 8.43 19.51 4.69
N VAL A 372 8.94 18.34 4.33
CA VAL A 372 8.18 17.08 4.31
C VAL A 372 8.33 16.36 5.66
N ASP A 373 7.21 15.96 6.27
CA ASP A 373 7.23 15.19 7.53
C ASP A 373 8.03 13.90 7.35
N ARG A 374 8.99 13.67 8.24
CA ARG A 374 9.86 12.48 8.24
C ARG A 374 9.12 11.26 8.77
N ARG A 375 8.16 10.79 7.97
CA ARG A 375 7.25 9.69 8.27
C ARG A 375 7.29 8.65 7.17
N ILE A 376 7.50 7.40 7.58
CA ILE A 376 7.47 6.23 6.69
C ILE A 376 6.17 5.44 6.93
N PHE A 377 5.49 5.06 5.86
CA PHE A 377 4.29 4.23 5.94
C PHE A 377 4.65 2.78 5.65
N LEU A 378 4.62 1.94 6.70
CA LEU A 378 4.77 0.51 6.57
C LEU A 378 3.44 -0.08 6.06
N VAL A 379 3.44 -0.58 4.82
CA VAL A 379 2.24 -1.06 4.11
C VAL A 379 2.04 -2.57 4.21
N ASP A 380 2.70 -3.20 5.16
CA ASP A 380 2.51 -4.58 5.57
C ASP A 380 1.02 -4.94 5.71
N GLU A 381 0.63 -6.10 5.16
CA GLU A 381 -0.69 -6.65 5.43
C GLU A 381 -0.89 -7.06 6.90
N GLU A 382 0.21 -7.43 7.57
CA GLU A 382 0.25 -7.67 9.02
C GLU A 382 1.67 -7.44 9.53
N PHE A 383 1.87 -6.37 10.30
CA PHE A 383 3.19 -6.00 10.79
C PHE A 383 3.81 -6.98 11.78
N VAL A 384 3.03 -7.65 12.63
CA VAL A 384 3.62 -8.42 13.75
C VAL A 384 3.93 -9.86 13.36
N GLY A 385 2.97 -10.58 12.78
CA GLY A 385 3.07 -12.03 12.55
C GLY A 385 2.88 -12.89 13.81
N TYR A 386 2.92 -14.23 13.66
CA TYR A 386 2.47 -15.17 14.71
C TYR A 386 3.46 -16.28 15.09
N ALA A 387 4.41 -16.67 14.22
CA ALA A 387 5.18 -17.91 14.36
C ALA A 387 6.02 -18.04 15.64
N MET A 388 6.54 -16.92 16.13
CA MET A 388 7.48 -16.86 17.25
C MET A 388 7.26 -15.52 17.94
N GLU A 389 6.30 -15.46 18.87
CA GLU A 389 5.79 -14.18 19.38
C GLU A 389 6.90 -13.26 19.89
N GLU A 390 7.89 -13.79 20.60
CA GLU A 390 9.02 -12.98 21.08
C GLU A 390 9.91 -12.48 19.93
N GLN A 391 10.30 -13.34 18.98
CA GLN A 391 11.14 -12.95 17.85
C GLN A 391 10.42 -11.95 16.93
N ALA A 392 9.12 -12.14 16.72
CA ALA A 392 8.26 -11.21 15.98
C ALA A 392 8.21 -9.83 16.66
N GLN A 393 8.04 -9.79 17.98
CA GLN A 393 8.06 -8.55 18.74
C GLN A 393 9.43 -7.85 18.68
N GLN A 394 10.52 -8.61 18.89
CA GLN A 394 11.88 -8.07 18.82
C GLN A 394 12.18 -7.51 17.43
N ARG A 395 11.78 -8.20 16.37
CA ARG A 395 11.88 -7.73 14.97
C ARG A 395 11.19 -6.38 14.79
N CYS A 396 9.92 -6.25 15.20
CA CYS A 396 9.17 -5.01 15.10
C CYS A 396 9.84 -3.86 15.89
N LEU A 397 10.35 -4.14 17.10
CA LEU A 397 11.08 -3.16 17.91
C LEU A 397 12.38 -2.71 17.23
N ARG A 398 13.16 -3.65 16.68
CA ARG A 398 14.39 -3.34 15.92
C ARG A 398 14.08 -2.50 14.68
N PHE A 399 13.01 -2.79 13.96
CA PHE A 399 12.57 -1.98 12.81
C PHE A 399 12.26 -0.54 13.23
N GLY A 400 11.46 -0.37 14.28
CA GLY A 400 11.15 0.96 14.81
C GLY A 400 12.42 1.71 15.25
N GLN A 401 13.32 1.03 15.97
CA GLN A 401 14.59 1.60 16.43
C GLN A 401 15.47 2.04 15.25
N ALA A 402 15.58 1.24 14.19
CA ALA A 402 16.35 1.58 12.99
C ALA A 402 15.78 2.83 12.31
N LEU A 403 14.47 2.91 12.13
CA LEU A 403 13.80 4.09 11.56
C LEU A 403 14.04 5.33 12.42
N ARG A 404 13.85 5.20 13.74
CA ARG A 404 14.04 6.30 14.70
C ARG A 404 15.48 6.79 14.77
N ALA A 405 16.46 5.90 14.63
CA ALA A 405 17.88 6.27 14.59
C ALA A 405 18.21 7.21 13.42
N HIS A 406 17.45 7.13 12.32
CA HIS A 406 17.52 8.04 11.18
C HIS A 406 16.47 9.18 11.27
N GLY A 407 15.90 9.44 12.44
CA GLY A 407 14.94 10.52 12.67
C GLY A 407 13.58 10.31 11.99
N PHE A 408 13.23 9.08 11.61
CA PHE A 408 11.92 8.77 11.05
C PHE A 408 10.94 8.30 12.13
N ARG A 409 9.70 8.78 12.02
CA ARG A 409 8.53 8.13 12.62
C ARG A 409 7.89 7.19 11.62
N TYR A 410 7.03 6.27 12.08
CA TYR A 410 6.34 5.37 11.16
C TYR A 410 4.89 5.10 11.52
N GLU A 411 4.11 4.79 10.50
CA GLU A 411 2.76 4.23 10.64
C GLU A 411 2.72 2.80 10.15
N THR A 412 1.84 1.97 10.72
CA THR A 412 1.68 0.57 10.31
C THR A 412 0.26 0.05 10.53
N SER A 413 0.03 -1.24 10.29
CA SER A 413 -1.23 -1.92 10.56
C SER A 413 -1.03 -3.27 11.26
N SER A 414 -1.97 -3.66 12.12
CA SER A 414 -1.96 -4.96 12.78
C SER A 414 -3.36 -5.41 13.16
N ARG A 415 -3.52 -6.68 13.45
CA ARG A 415 -4.78 -7.23 13.95
C ARG A 415 -4.96 -7.01 15.46
N VAL A 416 -6.22 -6.92 15.86
CA VAL A 416 -6.63 -6.74 17.26
C VAL A 416 -6.10 -7.85 18.18
N ASP A 417 -6.00 -9.08 17.69
CA ASP A 417 -5.50 -10.20 18.48
C ASP A 417 -3.97 -10.20 18.70
N GLN A 418 -3.25 -9.20 18.15
CA GLN A 418 -1.86 -8.88 18.55
C GLN A 418 -1.80 -7.99 19.80
N VAL A 419 -2.94 -7.58 20.33
CA VAL A 419 -3.07 -6.74 21.53
C VAL A 419 -3.65 -7.56 22.68
N CYS A 420 -4.77 -8.25 22.43
CA CYS A 420 -5.49 -9.01 23.44
C CYS A 420 -5.89 -10.38 22.91
N ARG A 421 -5.68 -11.42 23.72
CA ARG A 421 -6.14 -12.78 23.47
C ARG A 421 -6.77 -13.33 24.75
N PRO A 422 -8.10 -13.43 24.83
CA PRO A 422 -8.79 -13.89 26.04
C PRO A 422 -8.31 -15.26 26.55
N SER A 423 -7.75 -16.10 25.67
CA SER A 423 -7.18 -17.41 26.02
C SER A 423 -5.78 -17.35 26.65
N LYS A 424 -5.19 -16.16 26.84
CA LYS A 424 -3.86 -15.94 27.40
C LYS A 424 -3.95 -15.29 28.79
N ASP A 425 -2.96 -15.53 29.63
CA ASP A 425 -2.92 -15.04 31.01
C ASP A 425 -2.56 -13.54 31.10
N ALA A 426 -2.56 -13.00 32.33
CA ALA A 426 -2.23 -11.61 32.59
C ALA A 426 -0.77 -11.27 32.24
N ALA A 427 0.16 -12.22 32.41
CA ALA A 427 1.58 -12.02 32.11
C ALA A 427 1.80 -11.81 30.60
N TRP A 428 1.12 -12.59 29.76
CA TRP A 428 1.14 -12.41 28.30
C TRP A 428 0.62 -11.02 27.91
N HIS A 429 -0.49 -10.57 28.50
CA HIS A 429 -1.05 -9.24 28.20
C HIS A 429 -0.15 -8.11 28.69
N ALA A 430 0.49 -8.26 29.86
CA ALA A 430 1.47 -7.30 30.35
C ALA A 430 2.70 -7.21 29.42
N ASN A 431 3.18 -8.34 28.91
CA ASN A 431 4.21 -8.37 27.88
C ASN A 431 3.76 -7.68 26.59
N ARG A 432 2.54 -7.92 26.12
CA ARG A 432 1.98 -7.23 24.94
C ARG A 432 1.85 -5.72 25.14
N MET A 433 1.43 -5.27 26.31
CA MET A 433 1.38 -3.84 26.62
C MET A 433 2.77 -3.21 26.58
N ARG A 434 3.77 -3.88 27.16
CA ARG A 434 5.17 -3.46 27.10
C ARG A 434 5.69 -3.39 25.66
N PHE A 435 5.34 -4.36 24.83
CA PHE A 435 5.67 -4.36 23.40
C PHE A 435 5.09 -3.14 22.67
N TRP A 436 3.80 -2.87 22.83
CA TRP A 436 3.14 -1.71 22.18
C TRP A 436 3.69 -0.38 22.71
N THR A 437 3.96 -0.25 24.01
CA THR A 437 4.67 0.92 24.56
C THR A 437 6.08 1.05 23.96
N GLY A 438 6.81 -0.05 23.82
CA GLY A 438 8.13 -0.08 23.19
C GLY A 438 8.11 0.40 21.74
N LEU A 439 7.11 0.00 20.94
CA LEU A 439 6.96 0.49 19.57
C LEU A 439 6.72 2.00 19.52
N ARG A 440 5.90 2.53 20.43
CA ARG A 440 5.67 3.99 20.56
C ARG A 440 6.98 4.72 20.90
N GLN A 441 7.75 4.21 21.85
CA GLN A 441 9.08 4.75 22.19
C GLN A 441 10.07 4.63 21.02
N ALA A 442 9.92 3.61 20.19
CA ALA A 442 10.68 3.39 18.97
C ALA A 442 10.15 4.18 17.75
N GLY A 443 9.23 5.13 17.91
CA GLY A 443 8.81 6.04 16.84
C GLY A 443 7.53 5.65 16.08
N LEU A 444 6.76 4.67 16.57
CA LEU A 444 5.41 4.40 16.06
C LEU A 444 4.52 5.63 16.29
N ASP A 445 4.13 6.29 15.20
CA ASP A 445 3.27 7.49 15.22
C ASP A 445 1.79 7.11 15.24
N ARG A 446 1.38 6.07 14.49
CA ARG A 446 0.00 5.56 14.46
C ARG A 446 -0.08 4.13 13.97
N CYS A 447 -0.96 3.32 14.57
CA CYS A 447 -1.27 1.96 14.09
C CYS A 447 -2.74 1.83 13.65
N LEU A 448 -2.99 1.18 12.52
CA LEU A 448 -4.32 0.75 12.10
C LEU A 448 -4.66 -0.62 12.67
N PHE A 449 -5.83 -0.75 13.27
CA PHE A 449 -6.37 -2.03 13.72
C PHE A 449 -7.63 -2.44 12.93
N GLY A 450 -7.57 -3.65 12.37
CA GLY A 450 -8.69 -4.25 11.65
C GLY A 450 -9.78 -4.80 12.57
N VAL A 451 -10.63 -3.93 13.13
CA VAL A 451 -11.77 -4.28 14.00
C VAL A 451 -12.89 -4.92 13.18
N GLU A 452 -13.24 -4.30 12.05
CA GLU A 452 -14.25 -4.65 11.04
C GLU A 452 -15.71 -4.74 11.53
N SER A 453 -15.97 -5.27 12.73
CA SER A 453 -17.30 -5.31 13.31
C SER A 453 -17.25 -5.38 14.84
N GLY A 454 -18.33 -4.93 15.47
CA GLY A 454 -18.63 -5.08 16.89
C GLY A 454 -19.76 -6.07 17.17
N VAL A 455 -20.14 -6.88 16.18
CA VAL A 455 -21.22 -7.87 16.27
C VAL A 455 -20.64 -9.25 16.00
N ASP A 456 -20.80 -10.18 16.95
CA ASP A 456 -20.12 -11.48 16.92
C ASP A 456 -20.53 -12.35 15.72
N SER A 457 -21.81 -12.34 15.32
CA SER A 457 -22.28 -13.07 14.12
C SER A 457 -21.60 -12.57 12.84
N ILE A 458 -21.39 -11.26 12.71
CA ILE A 458 -20.67 -10.66 11.58
C ILE A 458 -19.17 -10.99 11.66
N LEU A 459 -18.54 -10.91 12.84
CA LEU A 459 -17.13 -11.27 13.00
C LEU A 459 -16.85 -12.74 12.65
N GLN A 460 -17.80 -13.64 12.98
CA GLN A 460 -17.76 -15.04 12.56
C GLN A 460 -17.88 -15.16 11.03
N ARG A 461 -18.86 -14.47 10.41
CA ARG A 461 -19.05 -14.43 8.95
C ARG A 461 -17.81 -13.90 8.21
N PHE A 462 -17.19 -12.86 8.76
CA PHE A 462 -15.95 -12.24 8.26
C PHE A 462 -14.70 -13.09 8.52
N ASN A 463 -14.85 -14.22 9.22
CA ASN A 463 -13.77 -15.08 9.66
C ASN A 463 -12.64 -14.29 10.36
N LYS A 464 -13.01 -13.30 11.19
CA LYS A 464 -12.03 -12.45 11.89
C LYS A 464 -11.30 -13.18 13.00
N LYS A 465 -11.86 -14.28 13.52
CA LYS A 465 -11.34 -15.02 14.68
C LYS A 465 -11.17 -14.12 15.91
N THR A 466 -12.08 -13.16 16.07
CA THR A 466 -12.18 -12.28 17.24
C THR A 466 -13.64 -12.16 17.67
N THR A 467 -13.87 -11.61 18.86
CA THR A 467 -15.20 -11.25 19.37
C THR A 467 -15.30 -9.75 19.62
N ALA A 468 -16.52 -9.23 19.73
CA ALA A 468 -16.80 -7.85 20.09
C ALA A 468 -16.19 -7.50 21.46
N ALA A 469 -16.27 -8.40 22.43
CA ALA A 469 -15.66 -8.22 23.75
C ALA A 469 -14.13 -8.14 23.68
N GLN A 470 -13.49 -9.00 22.87
CA GLN A 470 -12.05 -8.94 22.62
C GLN A 470 -11.64 -7.63 21.94
N ASN A 471 -12.41 -7.19 20.93
CA ASN A 471 -12.20 -5.92 20.26
C ASN A 471 -12.23 -4.75 21.25
N VAL A 472 -13.22 -4.71 22.13
CA VAL A 472 -13.34 -3.68 23.18
C VAL A 472 -12.13 -3.71 24.11
N LEU A 473 -11.77 -4.88 24.65
CA LEU A 473 -10.68 -4.98 25.61
C LEU A 473 -9.33 -4.57 24.98
N ALA A 474 -9.07 -4.96 23.73
CA ALA A 474 -7.87 -4.53 23.01
C ALA A 474 -7.83 -3.00 22.81
N LEU A 475 -8.95 -2.38 22.41
CA LEU A 475 -9.01 -0.93 22.22
C LEU A 475 -8.84 -0.17 23.54
N ARG A 476 -9.41 -0.69 24.64
CA ARG A 476 -9.17 -0.16 25.99
C ARG A 476 -7.70 -0.21 26.36
N ILE A 477 -7.03 -1.35 26.13
CA ILE A 477 -5.59 -1.50 26.35
C ILE A 477 -4.83 -0.43 25.55
N LEU A 478 -5.03 -0.36 24.23
CA LEU A 478 -4.29 0.56 23.36
C LEU A 478 -4.45 2.03 23.77
N THR A 479 -5.68 2.43 24.10
CA THR A 479 -5.99 3.82 24.50
C THR A 479 -5.47 4.16 25.89
N SER A 480 -5.53 3.23 26.85
CA SER A 480 -4.89 3.41 28.16
C SER A 480 -3.37 3.54 28.07
N LEU A 481 -2.73 2.94 27.06
CA LEU A 481 -1.30 3.15 26.76
C LEU A 481 -1.01 4.47 26.01
N ALA A 482 -2.05 5.25 25.71
CA ALA A 482 -2.00 6.42 24.85
C ALA A 482 -1.33 6.13 23.49
N LEU A 483 -1.56 4.93 22.93
CA LEU A 483 -1.15 4.64 21.56
C LEU A 483 -2.08 5.39 20.60
N PRO A 484 -1.54 6.13 19.61
CA PRO A 484 -2.37 6.69 18.55
C PRO A 484 -2.83 5.56 17.62
N ILE A 485 -4.14 5.35 17.56
CA ILE A 485 -4.74 4.28 16.76
C ILE A 485 -5.75 4.80 15.76
N ARG A 486 -6.03 4.01 14.73
CA ARG A 486 -7.20 4.12 13.85
C ARG A 486 -7.80 2.73 13.65
N CYS A 487 -9.09 2.65 13.39
CA CYS A 487 -9.77 1.38 13.17
C CYS A 487 -10.39 1.33 11.77
N THR A 488 -10.50 0.14 11.20
CA THR A 488 -11.43 -0.14 10.09
C THR A 488 -12.67 -0.81 10.63
N TYR A 489 -13.80 -0.51 10.00
CA TYR A 489 -15.12 -1.03 10.37
C TYR A 489 -15.97 -1.10 9.10
N ILE A 490 -16.72 -2.18 8.91
CA ILE A 490 -17.62 -2.38 7.78
C ILE A 490 -19.04 -2.26 8.32
N THR A 491 -19.73 -1.19 7.94
CA THR A 491 -21.06 -0.86 8.48
C THR A 491 -22.13 -1.74 7.88
N PHE A 492 -22.07 -1.98 6.57
CA PHE A 492 -23.08 -2.75 5.85
C PHE A 492 -22.49 -4.06 5.31
N ASP A 493 -23.07 -5.16 5.75
CA ASP A 493 -22.78 -6.52 5.31
C ASP A 493 -24.00 -7.01 4.48
N PRO A 494 -23.87 -7.26 3.17
CA PRO A 494 -24.95 -7.79 2.31
C PRO A 494 -25.68 -9.01 2.88
N LEU A 495 -25.01 -9.81 3.70
CA LEU A 495 -25.56 -10.98 4.36
C LEU A 495 -26.03 -10.68 5.80
N MET A 496 -26.13 -9.43 6.23
CA MET A 496 -26.63 -9.07 7.57
C MET A 496 -28.15 -8.99 7.62
N SER A 497 -28.70 -9.05 8.83
CA SER A 497 -30.08 -8.75 9.15
C SER A 497 -30.22 -7.31 9.64
N PHE A 498 -31.44 -6.77 9.63
CA PHE A 498 -31.68 -5.45 10.22
C PHE A 498 -31.32 -5.38 11.72
N ALA A 499 -31.53 -6.47 12.47
CA ALA A 499 -31.13 -6.56 13.88
C ALA A 499 -29.60 -6.45 14.05
N GLU A 500 -28.81 -7.07 13.18
CA GLU A 500 -27.36 -6.92 13.15
C GLU A 500 -26.92 -5.49 12.81
N LEU A 501 -27.70 -4.76 12.01
CA LEU A 501 -27.43 -3.35 11.69
C LEU A 501 -27.70 -2.45 12.90
N LEU A 502 -28.81 -2.68 13.62
CA LEU A 502 -29.11 -2.00 14.88
C LEU A 502 -28.01 -2.25 15.93
N ALA A 503 -27.54 -3.50 16.06
CA ALA A 503 -26.43 -3.85 16.94
C ALA A 503 -25.11 -3.17 16.52
N THR A 504 -24.86 -3.07 15.21
CA THR A 504 -23.72 -2.33 14.64
C THR A 504 -23.77 -0.85 15.00
N PHE A 505 -24.92 -0.21 14.81
CA PHE A 505 -25.14 1.18 15.21
C PHE A 505 -24.89 1.39 16.70
N ALA A 506 -25.47 0.53 17.54
CA ALA A 506 -25.29 0.59 18.99
C ALA A 506 -23.82 0.45 19.40
N PHE A 507 -23.06 -0.46 18.77
CA PHE A 507 -21.63 -0.64 19.03
C PHE A 507 -20.81 0.58 18.62
N LEU A 508 -21.06 1.12 17.43
CA LEU A 508 -20.38 2.32 16.91
C LEU A 508 -20.53 3.52 17.85
N GLY A 509 -21.70 3.69 18.47
CA GLY A 509 -21.99 4.75 19.43
C GLY A 509 -21.44 4.55 20.85
N ARG A 510 -20.79 3.41 21.16
CA ARG A 510 -20.27 3.15 22.51
C ARG A 510 -19.18 4.13 22.91
N ARG A 511 -19.28 4.64 24.15
CA ARG A 511 -18.32 5.58 24.76
C ARG A 511 -17.38 4.92 25.78
N ASP A 512 -17.62 3.65 26.10
CA ASP A 512 -16.87 2.85 27.06
C ASP A 512 -15.79 1.97 26.38
N VAL A 513 -15.56 2.14 25.07
CA VAL A 513 -14.58 1.39 24.29
C VAL A 513 -13.18 2.02 24.41
N LEU A 514 -13.14 3.34 24.55
CA LEU A 514 -11.91 4.12 24.61
C LEU A 514 -11.69 4.58 26.05
N MET A 515 -10.47 4.42 26.55
CA MET A 515 -10.08 4.79 27.90
C MET A 515 -9.19 6.03 27.89
N GLN A 516 -9.20 6.77 29.00
CA GLN A 516 -8.16 7.74 29.29
C GLN A 516 -6.80 7.03 29.48
N PRO A 517 -5.68 7.70 29.20
CA PRO A 517 -4.36 7.16 29.49
C PRO A 517 -4.22 6.78 30.97
N SER A 518 -3.55 5.66 31.25
CA SER A 518 -3.34 5.13 32.60
C SER A 518 -1.86 4.96 32.90
N SER A 519 -1.47 5.23 34.14
CA SER A 519 -0.13 4.99 34.68
C SER A 519 -0.03 3.71 35.52
N LEU A 520 -1.11 2.92 35.61
CA LEU A 520 -1.10 1.67 36.37
C LEU A 520 -0.05 0.69 35.82
N PRO A 521 0.58 -0.12 36.69
CA PRO A 521 1.39 -1.25 36.24
C PRO A 521 0.58 -2.16 35.30
N TYR A 522 1.22 -2.69 34.25
CA TYR A 522 0.52 -3.39 33.17
C TYR A 522 -0.31 -4.59 33.66
N GLU A 523 0.20 -5.37 34.60
CA GLU A 523 -0.49 -6.53 35.17
C GLU A 523 -1.79 -6.11 35.88
N GLN A 524 -1.74 -5.00 36.62
CA GLN A 524 -2.91 -4.44 37.30
C GLN A 524 -3.87 -3.77 36.31
N LEU A 525 -3.33 -3.06 35.31
CA LEU A 525 -4.11 -2.41 34.27
C LEU A 525 -4.99 -3.42 33.53
N PHE A 526 -4.43 -4.57 33.11
CA PHE A 526 -5.20 -5.59 32.40
C PHE A 526 -6.44 -6.05 33.18
N GLN A 527 -6.28 -6.31 34.48
CA GLN A 527 -7.37 -6.73 35.36
C GLN A 527 -8.45 -5.64 35.48
N ARG A 528 -8.03 -4.37 35.61
CA ARG A 528 -8.94 -3.22 35.76
C ARG A 528 -9.71 -2.87 34.50
N LEU A 529 -9.20 -3.18 33.31
CA LEU A 529 -9.88 -2.86 32.04
C LEU A 529 -11.13 -3.72 31.76
N SER A 530 -11.35 -4.76 32.57
CA SER A 530 -12.57 -5.57 32.56
C SER A 530 -13.53 -5.22 33.71
N ASP A 531 -13.09 -4.41 34.68
CA ASP A 531 -13.90 -3.97 35.84
C ASP A 531 -14.85 -2.83 35.41
N PRO A 532 -16.19 -3.02 35.45
CA PRO A 532 -17.14 -2.01 35.02
C PRO A 532 -17.04 -0.68 35.78
N ALA A 533 -16.71 -0.71 37.08
CA ALA A 533 -16.59 0.51 37.88
C ALA A 533 -15.36 1.32 37.45
N HIS A 534 -14.24 0.64 37.23
CA HIS A 534 -13.03 1.27 36.71
C HIS A 534 -13.26 1.85 35.31
N VAL A 535 -13.92 1.09 34.43
CA VAL A 535 -14.25 1.54 33.07
C VAL A 535 -15.13 2.79 33.10
N ALA A 536 -16.18 2.81 33.92
CA ALA A 536 -17.09 3.95 34.01
C ALA A 536 -16.36 5.23 34.47
N GLN A 537 -15.40 5.09 35.41
CA GLN A 537 -14.63 6.21 35.94
C GLN A 537 -13.55 6.72 34.97
N HIS A 538 -12.97 5.84 34.12
CA HIS A 538 -11.80 6.18 33.30
C HIS A 538 -12.07 6.14 31.79
N GLN A 539 -13.31 5.94 31.35
CA GLN A 539 -13.65 6.02 29.92
C GLN A 539 -13.35 7.42 29.36
N ALA A 540 -12.94 7.48 28.09
CA ALA A 540 -12.64 8.74 27.43
C ALA A 540 -13.89 9.59 27.15
N GLY A 541 -15.09 8.98 27.20
CA GLY A 541 -16.35 9.63 26.86
C GLY A 541 -16.54 9.87 25.36
N VAL A 542 -15.55 9.52 24.53
CA VAL A 542 -15.57 9.67 23.08
C VAL A 542 -16.22 8.43 22.44
N PRO A 543 -17.19 8.59 21.52
CA PRO A 543 -17.80 7.45 20.86
C PRO A 543 -16.84 6.74 19.91
N PHE A 544 -16.95 5.41 19.83
CA PHE A 544 -16.02 4.57 19.07
C PHE A 544 -15.97 4.92 17.57
N TYR A 545 -17.08 5.29 16.96
CA TYR A 545 -17.14 5.63 15.53
C TYR A 545 -16.15 6.74 15.13
N ARG A 546 -15.74 7.63 16.05
CA ARG A 546 -14.73 8.66 15.76
C ARG A 546 -13.34 8.07 15.46
N MET A 547 -13.08 6.83 15.89
CA MET A 547 -11.85 6.08 15.60
C MET A 547 -11.90 5.31 14.27
N VAL A 548 -13.09 5.17 13.67
CA VAL A 548 -13.28 4.47 12.39
C VAL A 548 -12.74 5.33 11.25
N SER A 549 -11.98 4.72 10.34
CA SER A 549 -11.26 5.44 9.27
C SER A 549 -12.22 6.02 8.22
N TYR A 550 -13.24 5.26 7.84
CA TYR A 550 -14.33 5.64 6.93
C TYR A 550 -15.64 5.09 7.48
N MET A 551 -16.61 5.97 7.69
CA MET A 551 -17.94 5.59 8.16
C MET A 551 -18.81 5.10 7.01
N LEU A 552 -19.84 4.32 7.34
CA LEU A 552 -20.91 3.92 6.40
C LEU A 552 -20.46 3.06 5.21
N VAL A 553 -19.27 2.46 5.28
CA VAL A 553 -18.76 1.64 4.18
C VAL A 553 -19.51 0.30 4.12
N SER A 554 -19.72 -0.16 2.89
CA SER A 554 -20.35 -1.43 2.58
C SER A 554 -19.30 -2.48 2.21
N MET A 555 -19.57 -3.74 2.57
CA MET A 555 -18.74 -4.87 2.16
C MET A 555 -18.78 -5.04 0.64
N GLU A 556 -17.60 -5.23 0.04
CA GLU A 556 -17.47 -5.50 -1.39
C GLU A 556 -17.26 -7.00 -1.65
N GLY A 557 -17.98 -7.54 -2.64
CA GLY A 557 -17.83 -8.92 -3.10
C GLY A 557 -16.61 -9.11 -4.00
N LEU A 558 -15.39 -8.97 -3.47
CA LEU A 558 -14.15 -9.13 -4.24
C LEU A 558 -14.03 -10.54 -4.83
N ILE A 559 -13.57 -10.63 -6.08
CA ILE A 559 -13.35 -11.89 -6.78
C ILE A 559 -12.35 -12.76 -6.00
N GLY A 560 -12.60 -14.07 -5.92
CA GLY A 560 -11.73 -15.00 -5.21
C GLY A 560 -11.77 -14.89 -3.67
N SER A 561 -12.65 -14.07 -3.10
CA SER A 561 -12.88 -14.01 -1.66
C SER A 561 -13.89 -15.07 -1.20
N PRO A 562 -13.68 -15.74 -0.05
CA PRO A 562 -14.70 -16.62 0.54
C PRO A 562 -16.04 -15.94 0.83
N TYR A 563 -16.04 -14.63 1.10
CA TYR A 563 -17.26 -13.87 1.36
C TYR A 563 -18.12 -13.75 0.09
N LEU A 564 -17.50 -13.51 -1.08
CA LEU A 564 -18.24 -13.52 -2.34
C LEU A 564 -18.91 -14.88 -2.58
N GLN A 565 -18.23 -15.99 -2.28
CA GLN A 565 -18.81 -17.33 -2.40
C GLN A 565 -20.03 -17.50 -1.49
N MET A 566 -20.02 -16.95 -0.27
CA MET A 566 -21.18 -16.95 0.62
C MET A 566 -22.35 -16.16 0.01
N ALA A 567 -22.08 -15.00 -0.59
CA ALA A 567 -23.11 -14.19 -1.25
C ALA A 567 -23.67 -14.87 -2.51
N GLU A 568 -22.82 -15.55 -3.29
CA GLU A 568 -23.21 -16.36 -4.45
C GLU A 568 -24.13 -17.52 -4.05
N GLN A 569 -23.78 -18.25 -2.99
CA GLN A 569 -24.61 -19.32 -2.43
C GLN A 569 -25.96 -18.81 -1.91
N ALA A 570 -26.01 -17.57 -1.44
CA ALA A 570 -27.24 -16.89 -1.05
C ALA A 570 -28.04 -16.29 -2.22
N GLY A 571 -27.55 -16.40 -3.46
CA GLY A 571 -28.20 -15.84 -4.65
C GLY A 571 -28.16 -14.31 -4.74
N LEU A 572 -27.22 -13.66 -4.04
CA LEU A 572 -27.13 -12.20 -3.92
C LEU A 572 -26.10 -11.55 -4.84
N ALA A 573 -25.27 -12.33 -5.54
CA ALA A 573 -24.22 -11.80 -6.40
C ALA A 573 -24.70 -11.60 -7.85
N HIS A 574 -24.43 -10.42 -8.41
CA HIS A 574 -24.90 -9.97 -9.72
C HIS A 574 -23.73 -9.73 -10.68
N ALA A 575 -23.79 -8.67 -11.51
CA ALA A 575 -22.83 -8.39 -12.56
C ALA A 575 -21.40 -8.21 -12.03
N LEU A 576 -20.43 -8.58 -12.86
CA LEU A 576 -19.03 -8.27 -12.65
C LEU A 576 -18.81 -6.76 -12.81
N ASN A 577 -18.08 -6.16 -11.88
CA ASN A 577 -17.58 -4.80 -12.00
C ASN A 577 -16.05 -4.85 -12.22
N PRO A 578 -15.58 -4.70 -13.47
CA PRO A 578 -14.17 -4.87 -13.80
C PRO A 578 -13.28 -3.76 -13.22
N LEU A 579 -13.82 -2.56 -12.98
CA LEU A 579 -13.06 -1.44 -12.39
C LEU A 579 -12.56 -1.77 -10.98
N MET A 580 -13.35 -2.54 -10.23
CA MET A 580 -13.12 -2.81 -8.81
C MET A 580 -12.77 -4.28 -8.51
N GLY A 581 -12.70 -5.16 -9.53
CA GLY A 581 -12.38 -6.57 -9.32
C GLY A 581 -13.36 -7.26 -8.36
N ARG A 582 -14.64 -6.92 -8.47
CA ARG A 582 -15.72 -7.35 -7.57
C ARG A 582 -16.98 -7.72 -8.36
N ARG A 583 -17.93 -8.39 -7.71
CA ARG A 583 -19.32 -8.49 -8.18
C ARG A 583 -20.21 -7.55 -7.37
N GLU A 584 -21.21 -6.98 -8.03
CA GLU A 584 -22.25 -6.21 -7.33
C GLU A 584 -23.10 -7.16 -6.47
N LEU A 585 -23.40 -6.75 -5.24
CA LEU A 585 -24.11 -7.57 -4.26
C LEU A 585 -25.44 -6.92 -3.85
N ALA A 586 -26.53 -7.68 -3.95
CA ALA A 586 -27.78 -7.34 -3.30
C ALA A 586 -27.72 -7.64 -1.80
N PHE A 587 -28.60 -6.99 -1.05
CA PHE A 587 -28.74 -7.21 0.39
C PHE A 587 -29.83 -8.22 0.68
N ARG A 588 -29.54 -9.16 1.58
CA ARG A 588 -30.50 -10.14 2.08
C ARG A 588 -31.72 -9.50 2.74
N ASP A 589 -31.51 -8.42 3.48
CA ASP A 589 -32.56 -7.58 4.03
C ASP A 589 -32.69 -6.30 3.20
N ALA A 590 -33.83 -6.15 2.51
CA ALA A 590 -34.06 -5.03 1.60
C ALA A 590 -33.98 -3.66 2.28
N ARG A 591 -34.29 -3.57 3.59
CA ARG A 591 -34.15 -2.32 4.36
C ARG A 591 -32.70 -1.94 4.52
N VAL A 592 -31.84 -2.92 4.85
CA VAL A 592 -30.39 -2.72 4.93
C VAL A 592 -29.85 -2.26 3.57
N GLY A 593 -30.32 -2.87 2.47
CA GLY A 593 -29.93 -2.46 1.12
C GLY A 593 -30.30 -1.02 0.79
N ALA A 594 -31.53 -0.61 1.09
CA ALA A 594 -31.99 0.77 0.89
C ALA A 594 -31.18 1.78 1.71
N ILE A 595 -30.91 1.48 2.99
CA ILE A 595 -30.08 2.33 3.85
C ILE A 595 -28.64 2.38 3.33
N SER A 596 -28.05 1.24 2.99
CA SER A 596 -26.69 1.14 2.46
C SER A 596 -26.53 1.96 1.19
N GLN A 597 -27.50 1.91 0.27
CA GLN A 597 -27.50 2.72 -0.95
C GLN A 597 -27.52 4.22 -0.65
N ALA A 598 -28.43 4.67 0.21
CA ALA A 598 -28.50 6.09 0.62
C ALA A 598 -27.18 6.53 1.28
N CYS A 599 -26.64 5.69 2.17
CA CYS A 599 -25.36 5.94 2.81
C CYS A 599 -24.17 5.92 1.84
N GLN A 600 -24.20 5.13 0.77
CA GLN A 600 -23.16 5.15 -0.26
C GLN A 600 -23.19 6.46 -1.05
N LEU A 601 -24.38 6.99 -1.37
CA LEU A 601 -24.52 8.32 -1.98
C LEU A 601 -23.93 9.42 -1.07
N TRP A 602 -24.11 9.29 0.25
CA TRP A 602 -23.45 10.15 1.23
C TRP A 602 -21.92 10.02 1.18
N VAL A 603 -21.39 8.79 1.22
CA VAL A 603 -19.95 8.53 1.13
C VAL A 603 -19.38 9.16 -0.14
N ASP A 604 -20.00 8.91 -1.29
CA ASP A 604 -19.53 9.36 -2.60
C ASP A 604 -19.56 10.88 -2.75
N ARG A 605 -20.60 11.55 -2.24
CA ARG A 605 -20.65 13.02 -2.21
C ARG A 605 -19.51 13.61 -1.37
N ASN A 606 -19.17 12.99 -0.24
CA ASN A 606 -18.17 13.47 0.71
C ASN A 606 -16.74 12.98 0.44
N PHE A 607 -16.55 11.99 -0.42
CA PHE A 607 -15.30 11.24 -0.58
C PHE A 607 -14.12 12.14 -0.93
N SER A 608 -14.23 12.95 -1.98
CA SER A 608 -13.13 13.78 -2.47
C SER A 608 -12.64 14.78 -1.41
N LEU A 609 -13.58 15.42 -0.68
CA LEU A 609 -13.25 16.35 0.40
C LEU A 609 -12.61 15.63 1.60
N ASP A 610 -13.21 14.55 2.13
CA ASP A 610 -12.61 13.81 3.25
C ASP A 610 -11.26 13.20 2.87
N TYR A 611 -11.11 12.71 1.64
CA TYR A 611 -9.85 12.14 1.15
C TYR A 611 -8.75 13.19 1.04
N LEU A 612 -9.06 14.39 0.53
CA LEU A 612 -8.12 15.51 0.52
C LEU A 612 -7.70 15.86 1.95
N LEU A 613 -8.65 16.05 2.86
CA LEU A 613 -8.37 16.38 4.27
C LEU A 613 -7.53 15.29 4.94
N LYS A 614 -7.87 14.02 4.72
CA LYS A 614 -7.08 12.87 5.21
C LYS A 614 -5.66 12.88 4.65
N SER A 615 -5.48 13.30 3.41
CA SER A 615 -4.17 13.39 2.77
C SER A 615 -3.34 14.52 3.39
N ILE A 616 -3.96 15.68 3.60
CA ILE A 616 -3.33 16.82 4.28
C ILE A 616 -2.96 16.45 5.72
N GLU A 617 -3.82 15.73 6.46
CA GLU A 617 -3.54 15.26 7.82
C GLU A 617 -2.23 14.46 7.93
N LYS A 618 -1.83 13.74 6.87
CA LYS A 618 -0.59 12.94 6.84
C LYS A 618 0.68 13.77 6.73
N VAL A 619 0.61 14.95 6.11
CA VAL A 619 1.78 15.76 5.74
C VAL A 619 1.81 17.13 6.42
N ALA A 620 0.71 17.53 7.07
CA ALA A 620 0.63 18.78 7.83
C ALA A 620 1.38 18.70 9.17
N ASP A 621 1.85 19.86 9.64
CA ASP A 621 2.40 20.04 10.99
C ASP A 621 1.35 19.76 12.09
N SER A 622 1.77 19.77 13.35
CA SER A 622 0.90 19.39 14.47
C SER A 622 -0.35 20.26 14.63
N ASN A 623 -0.27 21.57 14.40
CA ASN A 623 -1.40 22.48 14.61
C ASN A 623 -2.42 22.33 13.47
N ALA A 624 -1.96 22.44 12.22
CA ALA A 624 -2.81 22.27 11.05
C ALA A 624 -3.44 20.86 11.02
N ARG A 625 -2.68 19.82 11.38
CA ARG A 625 -3.18 18.44 11.49
C ARG A 625 -4.32 18.32 12.50
N GLN A 626 -4.23 18.98 13.66
CA GLN A 626 -5.30 18.93 14.65
C GLN A 626 -6.58 19.55 14.13
N GLN A 627 -6.50 20.70 13.46
CA GLN A 627 -7.68 21.37 12.91
C GLN A 627 -8.31 20.61 11.75
N VAL A 628 -7.49 20.09 10.81
CA VAL A 628 -7.94 19.19 9.76
C VAL A 628 -8.64 17.97 10.36
N ARG A 629 -8.09 17.39 11.44
CA ARG A 629 -8.71 16.27 12.15
C ARG A 629 -10.07 16.65 12.75
N GLN A 630 -10.22 17.85 13.33
CA GLN A 630 -11.53 18.30 13.84
C GLN A 630 -12.57 18.42 12.72
N LEU A 631 -12.19 18.98 11.57
CA LEU A 631 -13.08 19.04 10.41
C LEU A 631 -13.51 17.65 9.94
N ARG A 632 -12.57 16.69 9.89
CA ARG A 632 -12.91 15.28 9.57
C ARG A 632 -13.81 14.63 10.62
N LEU A 633 -13.74 15.04 11.90
CA LEU A 633 -14.65 14.54 12.94
C LEU A 633 -16.09 15.02 12.70
N LEU A 634 -16.30 16.25 12.21
CA LEU A 634 -17.64 16.73 11.83
C LEU A 634 -18.29 15.84 10.76
N LEU A 635 -17.53 15.47 9.72
CA LEU A 635 -18.02 14.56 8.67
C LEU A 635 -18.39 13.19 9.24
N LYS A 636 -17.65 12.69 10.23
CA LYS A 636 -17.94 11.39 10.89
C LYS A 636 -19.16 11.47 11.81
N ASP A 637 -19.31 12.56 12.55
CA ASP A 637 -20.46 12.78 13.43
C ASP A 637 -21.74 12.82 12.59
N ALA A 638 -21.75 13.62 11.51
CA ALA A 638 -22.87 13.69 10.58
C ALA A 638 -23.16 12.35 9.89
N ALA A 639 -22.14 11.57 9.53
CA ALA A 639 -22.34 10.23 8.97
C ALA A 639 -23.01 9.27 9.99
N TYR A 640 -22.63 9.34 11.27
CA TYR A 640 -23.26 8.54 12.31
C TYR A 640 -24.71 8.97 12.59
N GLU A 641 -24.98 10.27 12.58
CA GLU A 641 -26.33 10.83 12.71
C GLU A 641 -27.23 10.45 11.53
N LEU A 642 -26.70 10.52 10.30
CA LEU A 642 -27.39 10.05 9.10
C LEU A 642 -27.82 8.59 9.23
N LEU A 643 -26.93 7.70 9.68
CA LEU A 643 -27.27 6.29 9.89
C LEU A 643 -28.42 6.15 10.90
N ALA A 644 -28.43 6.95 11.97
CA ALA A 644 -29.50 6.96 12.94
C ALA A 644 -30.84 7.37 12.32
N LEU A 645 -30.86 8.46 11.54
CA LEU A 645 -32.05 8.94 10.84
C LEU A 645 -32.59 7.88 9.86
N CYS A 646 -31.71 7.27 9.06
CA CYS A 646 -32.08 6.20 8.13
C CYS A 646 -32.65 4.97 8.85
N LEU A 647 -32.12 4.59 10.02
CA LEU A 647 -32.68 3.49 10.81
C LEU A 647 -34.08 3.84 11.35
N ALA A 648 -34.25 5.09 11.79
CA ALA A 648 -35.51 5.57 12.36
C ALA A 648 -36.63 5.64 11.32
N ALA A 649 -36.28 5.79 10.04
CA ALA A 649 -37.22 5.78 8.93
C ALA A 649 -37.94 4.43 8.73
N PHE A 650 -37.36 3.31 9.19
CA PHE A 650 -37.95 1.98 9.00
C PHE A 650 -38.58 1.41 10.27
N GLU A 651 -37.93 1.56 11.44
CA GLU A 651 -38.45 1.04 12.71
C GLU A 651 -38.24 2.03 13.87
N PRO A 652 -38.92 3.19 13.88
CA PRO A 652 -38.72 4.21 14.92
C PRO A 652 -38.91 3.68 16.36
N PRO A 653 -39.93 2.86 16.68
CA PRO A 653 -40.09 2.32 18.03
C PRO A 653 -38.95 1.41 18.48
N VAL A 654 -38.37 0.64 17.55
CA VAL A 654 -37.24 -0.25 17.85
C VAL A 654 -35.97 0.57 18.07
N LEU A 655 -35.76 1.61 17.27
CA LEU A 655 -34.62 2.49 17.44
C LEU A 655 -34.69 3.32 18.73
N GLN A 656 -35.88 3.75 19.16
CA GLN A 656 -36.09 4.44 20.43
C GLN A 656 -35.66 3.62 21.66
N GLN A 657 -35.65 2.28 21.54
CA GLN A 657 -35.17 1.37 22.58
C GLN A 657 -33.65 1.21 22.54
N VAL A 658 -32.97 1.60 21.46
CA VAL A 658 -31.50 1.57 21.38
C VAL A 658 -30.95 2.68 22.28
N PRO A 659 -30.16 2.37 23.32
CA PRO A 659 -29.72 3.38 24.30
C PRO A 659 -28.96 4.57 23.69
N ARG A 660 -28.36 4.38 22.51
CA ARG A 660 -27.61 5.43 21.81
C ARG A 660 -28.48 6.38 21.01
N TRP A 661 -29.70 5.98 20.64
CA TRP A 661 -30.67 6.88 20.02
C TRP A 661 -31.11 7.99 20.97
N GLN A 662 -31.39 7.65 22.23
CA GLN A 662 -31.87 8.60 23.25
C GLN A 662 -30.89 9.75 23.56
N VAL A 663 -29.61 9.60 23.14
CA VAL A 663 -28.56 10.61 23.29
C VAL A 663 -28.44 11.49 22.05
N LEU A 664 -28.85 10.99 20.89
CA LEU A 664 -28.92 11.79 19.67
C LEU A 664 -30.17 12.69 19.81
N GLN A 665 -30.03 13.98 19.55
CA GLN A 665 -31.17 14.90 19.41
C GLN A 665 -31.42 15.22 17.93
N PRO A 666 -31.76 14.22 17.08
CA PRO A 666 -31.99 14.50 15.67
C PRO A 666 -33.23 15.40 15.51
N THR A 667 -33.16 16.27 14.49
CA THR A 667 -34.32 17.00 13.96
C THR A 667 -35.47 16.04 13.61
N ALA A 668 -36.71 16.53 13.71
CA ALA A 668 -37.91 15.71 13.57
C ALA A 668 -37.91 14.88 12.27
N LEU A 669 -38.23 13.59 12.39
CA LEU A 669 -38.30 12.66 11.27
C LEU A 669 -39.56 12.90 10.41
N PRO A 670 -39.47 12.80 9.08
CA PRO A 670 -40.66 12.62 8.24
C PRO A 670 -41.30 11.25 8.54
N ALA A 671 -42.60 11.09 8.27
CA ALA A 671 -43.35 9.87 8.58
C ALA A 671 -42.79 8.63 7.83
N ALA A 672 -42.68 7.50 8.54
CA ALA A 672 -42.08 6.26 8.05
C ALA A 672 -42.98 5.51 7.03
N PRO A 673 -42.48 5.16 5.82
CA PRO A 673 -43.16 4.31 4.86
C PRO A 673 -42.95 2.82 5.17
N LEU A 674 -43.79 1.96 4.59
CA LEU A 674 -43.58 0.52 4.60
C LEU A 674 -42.31 0.16 3.79
N ALA A 675 -41.50 -0.76 4.31
CA ALA A 675 -40.27 -1.23 3.67
C ALA A 675 -40.55 -1.81 2.27
N GLY A 676 -39.82 -1.32 1.25
CA GLY A 676 -39.99 -1.76 -0.15
C GLY A 676 -41.15 -1.08 -0.89
N SER A 677 -41.79 -0.07 -0.30
CA SER A 677 -42.77 0.77 -1.00
C SER A 677 -42.08 1.78 -1.91
N ALA A 678 -42.81 2.29 -2.91
CA ALA A 678 -42.35 3.38 -3.78
C ALA A 678 -41.97 4.67 -3.01
N ALA A 679 -42.40 4.80 -1.75
CA ALA A 679 -42.11 5.95 -0.89
C ALA A 679 -40.78 5.86 -0.13
N THR A 680 -40.10 4.70 -0.12
CA THR A 680 -38.83 4.53 0.63
C THR A 680 -37.68 5.37 0.06
N ALA A 681 -37.47 5.37 -1.25
CA ALA A 681 -36.38 6.13 -1.87
C ALA A 681 -36.55 7.66 -1.72
N PRO A 682 -37.74 8.26 -1.97
CA PRO A 682 -37.97 9.68 -1.70
C PRO A 682 -37.72 10.08 -0.24
N LEU A 683 -38.09 9.23 0.73
CA LEU A 683 -37.83 9.52 2.14
C LEU A 683 -36.33 9.54 2.45
N LEU A 684 -35.59 8.51 2.02
CA LEU A 684 -34.14 8.44 2.27
C LEU A 684 -33.40 9.60 1.57
N GLN A 685 -33.86 10.01 0.40
CA GLN A 685 -33.34 11.19 -0.27
C GLN A 685 -33.60 12.48 0.53
N ALA A 686 -34.81 12.68 1.07
CA ALA A 686 -35.11 13.82 1.93
C ALA A 686 -34.24 13.85 3.20
N ILE A 687 -33.96 12.68 3.79
CA ILE A 687 -33.04 12.54 4.93
C ILE A 687 -31.61 12.96 4.53
N LEU A 688 -31.13 12.53 3.36
CA LEU A 688 -29.80 12.91 2.85
C LEU A 688 -29.70 14.42 2.63
N GLU A 689 -30.72 15.03 2.03
CA GLU A 689 -30.79 16.47 1.78
C GLU A 689 -30.76 17.28 3.09
N GLN A 690 -31.58 16.88 4.07
CA GLN A 690 -31.62 17.53 5.38
C GLN A 690 -30.28 17.38 6.12
N ALA A 691 -29.72 16.17 6.18
CA ALA A 691 -28.44 15.93 6.85
C ALA A 691 -27.29 16.73 6.21
N PHE A 692 -27.31 16.90 4.88
CA PHE A 692 -26.32 17.73 4.19
C PHE A 692 -26.52 19.22 4.49
N ALA A 693 -27.76 19.70 4.49
CA ALA A 693 -28.09 21.09 4.82
C ALA A 693 -27.64 21.46 6.24
N ASP A 694 -27.80 20.56 7.20
CA ASP A 694 -27.37 20.75 8.59
C ASP A 694 -25.83 20.74 8.73
N LEU A 695 -25.14 19.91 7.96
CA LEU A 695 -23.68 19.79 7.98
C LEU A 695 -22.97 20.98 7.31
N LEU A 696 -23.50 21.48 6.20
CA LEU A 696 -22.84 22.42 5.30
C LEU A 696 -22.30 23.68 6.02
N PRO A 697 -23.08 24.40 6.86
CA PRO A 697 -22.61 25.61 7.54
C PRO A 697 -21.42 25.33 8.47
N ALA A 698 -21.46 24.21 9.20
CA ALA A 698 -20.41 23.83 10.15
C ALA A 698 -19.08 23.51 9.43
N VAL A 699 -19.15 22.82 8.29
CA VAL A 699 -17.98 22.54 7.43
C VAL A 699 -17.41 23.82 6.83
N GLN A 700 -18.25 24.72 6.32
CA GLN A 700 -17.80 26.00 5.76
C GLN A 700 -17.12 26.87 6.81
N ALA A 701 -17.72 27.02 8.00
CA ALA A 701 -17.13 27.77 9.11
C ALA A 701 -15.78 27.17 9.55
N SER A 702 -15.71 25.84 9.64
CA SER A 702 -14.47 25.13 10.03
C SER A 702 -13.36 25.28 8.98
N CYS A 703 -13.70 25.21 7.69
CA CYS A 703 -12.74 25.49 6.61
C CYS A 703 -12.25 26.93 6.65
N GLN A 704 -13.15 27.89 6.92
CA GLN A 704 -12.78 29.30 7.03
C GLN A 704 -11.79 29.55 8.18
N ALA A 705 -12.00 28.91 9.33
CA ALA A 705 -11.07 28.95 10.45
C ALA A 705 -9.72 28.29 10.13
N LEU A 706 -9.74 27.20 9.35
CA LEU A 706 -8.55 26.47 8.94
C LEU A 706 -7.62 27.28 8.01
N TYR A 707 -8.18 28.15 7.16
CA TYR A 707 -7.35 28.96 6.23
C TYR A 707 -6.38 29.90 6.94
N GLY A 708 -6.66 30.31 8.18
CA GLY A 708 -5.76 31.18 8.96
C GLY A 708 -4.52 30.47 9.52
N SER A 709 -4.50 29.13 9.55
CA SER A 709 -3.47 28.34 10.23
C SER A 709 -2.76 27.35 9.29
N ILE A 710 -3.37 27.02 8.15
CA ILE A 710 -2.86 25.99 7.25
C ILE A 710 -1.92 26.59 6.19
N PRO A 711 -0.80 25.91 5.84
CA PRO A 711 0.09 26.35 4.79
C PRO A 711 -0.62 26.67 3.47
N ALA A 712 -0.19 27.75 2.79
CA ALA A 712 -0.81 28.25 1.55
C ALA A 712 -1.00 27.16 0.48
N ARG A 713 -0.05 26.22 0.37
CA ARG A 713 -0.10 25.08 -0.56
C ARG A 713 -1.35 24.19 -0.40
N PHE A 714 -1.98 24.18 0.77
CA PHE A 714 -3.19 23.38 1.03
C PHE A 714 -4.48 24.19 0.90
N GLN A 715 -4.41 25.52 0.92
CA GLN A 715 -5.61 26.37 0.95
C GLN A 715 -6.41 26.28 -0.35
N GLN A 716 -5.74 26.39 -1.50
CA GLN A 716 -6.41 26.38 -2.80
C GLN A 716 -7.10 25.03 -3.10
N PRO A 717 -6.46 23.86 -2.92
CA PRO A 717 -7.14 22.58 -3.05
C PRO A 717 -8.37 22.43 -2.14
N ILE A 718 -8.28 22.91 -0.90
CA ILE A 718 -9.43 22.88 0.03
C ILE A 718 -10.56 23.77 -0.49
N ARG A 719 -10.26 24.99 -0.97
CA ARG A 719 -11.28 25.91 -1.51
C ARG A 719 -12.00 25.30 -2.71
N GLU A 720 -11.24 24.74 -3.65
CA GLU A 720 -11.79 24.10 -4.86
C GLU A 720 -12.68 22.91 -4.50
N GLN A 721 -12.19 22.01 -3.64
CA GLN A 721 -12.97 20.86 -3.20
C GLN A 721 -14.20 21.27 -2.39
N LEU A 722 -14.09 22.28 -1.52
CA LEU A 722 -15.23 22.80 -0.76
C LEU A 722 -16.29 23.40 -1.69
N GLN A 723 -15.88 24.18 -2.69
CA GLN A 723 -16.79 24.77 -3.67
C GLN A 723 -17.51 23.69 -4.50
N GLN A 724 -16.76 22.70 -4.99
CA GLN A 724 -17.33 21.56 -5.71
C GLN A 724 -18.29 20.76 -4.82
N TRP A 725 -17.90 20.51 -3.57
CA TRP A 725 -18.70 19.77 -2.60
C TRP A 725 -20.00 20.51 -2.23
N SER A 726 -19.95 21.82 -2.02
CA SER A 726 -21.12 22.63 -1.64
C SER A 726 -22.10 22.90 -2.78
N SER A 727 -21.62 22.97 -4.02
CA SER A 727 -22.43 23.34 -5.21
C SER A 727 -23.10 22.15 -5.91
N ARG A 728 -22.74 20.90 -5.56
CA ARG A 728 -23.38 19.71 -6.12
C ARG A 728 -24.84 19.64 -5.68
N ASN A 729 -25.75 19.53 -6.63
CA ASN A 729 -27.20 19.43 -6.36
C ASN A 729 -27.74 18.00 -6.47
N GLU A 730 -26.93 17.05 -6.92
CA GLU A 730 -27.36 15.69 -7.22
C GLU A 730 -26.66 14.67 -6.31
N TRP A 731 -27.37 13.58 -6.02
CA TRP A 731 -26.85 12.39 -5.36
C TRP A 731 -26.52 11.35 -6.42
N ARG A 732 -25.23 11.06 -6.63
CA ARG A 732 -24.74 10.12 -7.64
C ARG A 732 -23.64 9.23 -7.07
N LEU A 733 -23.54 8.01 -7.58
CA LEU A 733 -22.46 7.09 -7.23
C LEU A 733 -21.20 7.42 -8.04
N ILE A 734 -20.01 7.34 -7.43
CA ILE A 734 -18.73 7.61 -8.13
C ILE A 734 -18.39 6.47 -9.11
N ASN A 735 -18.77 5.23 -8.78
CA ASN A 735 -18.43 4.03 -9.54
C ASN A 735 -19.67 3.22 -9.99
N GLY A 736 -20.87 3.81 -9.91
CA GLY A 736 -22.13 3.19 -10.35
C GLY A 736 -22.67 3.89 -11.59
N GLN A 737 -23.20 3.12 -12.54
CA GLN A 737 -24.08 3.66 -13.58
C GLN A 737 -25.46 3.95 -13.00
#